data_AF-A0A939B4L2-F1
#
_entry.id   AF-A0A939B4L2-F1
#
_cell.length_a   1.000
_cell.length_b   1.000
_cell.length_c   1.000
_cell.angle_alpha   90.00
_cell.angle_beta   90.00
_cell.angle_gamma   90.00
#
_symmetry.space_group_name_H-M   'P 1'
#
loop_
_entity.id
_entity.type
_entity.pdbx_description
1 polymer ?
#
loop_
_entity_poly.entity_id
_entity_poly.type
_entity_poly.pdbx_seq_one_letter_code
_entity_poly.pdbx_strand_id
1 'polypeptide(L)'
;MKKLLSLPPNLVGCFHEITGADPQEYFCTSDPVGRKLGSGGGTTWLLERCHEAWGAGRGFDEWLASDRRILLHAGGQSRRLPSYAPSGKILTPIPVFRWERGQRLSQTLLDLQLPLYERLMRMAPGNIHTMVVSGDVYIRAAAQLPPVPDADVVCYGLWLDASIAKDHGVFVSDRRTPSVLRRMLQKPSVATLNELLQTGFYLTDIGVWMLSDRAVRLLRSRSKRGADTVEYDLYGEFGCSLGTDPVIDDPELRSLSVAVVPLPGGEFYHFGTSGEMISSMQAIQNIVNDQREIMHHGRKPHPSIFVQNAITEITITAENTNLWIENSHVGPGWTISHDNIITGVPRNDWHIALGAGQCIDVVPVGEGSFAVRPYRIGDKFAGEEQQRRQFPVVADVAEMGRVLASMLAGGPAPEGCRLMSAEEISNEANLPRLVEQRRRYRRDNWAALARNYEHSVFYQTDLDDAAREFARCGMELPAPLPVEAPLMTRIHDAMFRSEVLRLTGRDGSADCRRAFGLLREGLTETVLADRQEPRLSVYADQIVWARSPVRIDIAGGWTDTPPFCLMEGGNVINLAIELNGQPPLQAYIRPCREPHIVLRSIDLGAVEVVETYEQLADFIHVGSPFSIPKAALVLAGFQPGFSLERHASLRDQLEAFGCGMELTLLSAIPAGSGLGTSSILAATVLGAVSDFCSLAWDKNEIGRRTLVLEQLLTTGGGWQDQYGGVHGGVKLLQTGRGFDQSPLVRWLPDDVYTQPDCAGCHLLYYTGITRTAKSILSEIVRRMFLNNNRQLALLREMKAHTIDMYEALQRRDYRQVGLLMRETWRQNQALDSGTNPPEVARLTGLVDDLCLGYKLPGAGGGGYLYMMAKDPEAAARVKQVINANRMNANARFVDMTLSKAGLQVSRS
;
A
#
# COMPACT_ATOMS: atom_id res chain seq x y z
N MET A 1 -2.78 -14.21 11.12
CA MET A 1 -3.84 -14.75 10.25
C MET A 1 -3.23 -15.83 9.37
N LYS A 2 -3.82 -17.03 9.37
CA LYS A 2 -3.29 -18.19 8.62
C LYS A 2 -3.85 -18.23 7.19
N LYS A 3 -3.07 -18.74 6.24
CA LYS A 3 -3.47 -18.93 4.84
C LYS A 3 -3.45 -20.41 4.52
N LEU A 4 -4.58 -20.94 4.10
CA LEU A 4 -4.77 -22.36 3.81
C LEU A 4 -5.01 -22.49 2.30
N LEU A 5 -4.16 -23.25 1.62
CA LEU A 5 -4.19 -23.39 0.17
C LEU A 5 -4.51 -24.84 -0.21
N SER A 6 -5.57 -25.02 -1.00
CA SER A 6 -5.71 -26.25 -1.79
C SER A 6 -4.87 -26.08 -3.05
N LEU A 7 -3.91 -26.98 -3.30
CA LEU A 7 -2.93 -26.92 -4.40
C LEU A 7 -2.90 -28.25 -5.19
N PRO A 8 -2.36 -28.24 -6.43
CA PRO A 8 -2.02 -29.48 -7.13
C PRO A 8 -1.02 -30.34 -6.33
N PRO A 9 -1.09 -31.69 -6.39
CA PRO A 9 -0.29 -32.57 -5.54
C PRO A 9 1.23 -32.35 -5.64
N ASN A 10 1.76 -32.11 -6.85
CA ASN A 10 3.17 -31.83 -7.09
C ASN A 10 3.66 -30.52 -6.44
N LEU A 11 2.76 -29.53 -6.30
CA LEU A 11 3.09 -28.22 -5.76
C LEU A 11 3.16 -28.24 -4.24
N VAL A 12 2.36 -29.06 -3.56
CA VAL A 12 2.30 -29.10 -2.08
C VAL A 12 3.69 -29.26 -1.47
N GLY A 13 4.50 -30.20 -1.99
CA GLY A 13 5.83 -30.51 -1.45
C GLY A 13 6.90 -29.44 -1.71
N CYS A 14 6.73 -28.61 -2.74
CA CYS A 14 7.73 -27.62 -3.15
C CYS A 14 7.27 -26.16 -3.02
N PHE A 15 6.02 -25.91 -2.61
CA PHE A 15 5.42 -24.57 -2.55
C PHE A 15 6.30 -23.58 -1.75
N HIS A 16 6.73 -23.97 -0.55
CA HIS A 16 7.55 -23.10 0.31
C HIS A 16 8.94 -22.84 -0.28
N GLU A 17 9.54 -23.84 -0.92
CA GLU A 17 10.85 -23.70 -1.58
C GLU A 17 10.78 -22.72 -2.76
N ILE A 18 9.74 -22.84 -3.60
CA ILE A 18 9.65 -22.02 -4.82
C ILE A 18 9.18 -20.59 -4.54
N THR A 19 8.29 -20.39 -3.55
CA THR A 19 7.70 -19.09 -3.22
C THR A 19 8.44 -18.34 -2.12
N GLY A 20 9.16 -19.04 -1.23
CA GLY A 20 9.71 -18.48 0.00
C GLY A 20 8.66 -18.14 1.07
N ALA A 21 7.42 -18.63 0.92
CA ALA A 21 6.33 -18.39 1.86
C ALA A 21 6.58 -19.10 3.20
N ASP A 22 6.32 -18.40 4.31
CA ASP A 22 6.56 -18.91 5.66
C ASP A 22 5.70 -20.16 5.97
N PRO A 23 6.32 -21.32 6.28
CA PRO A 23 5.61 -22.53 6.68
C PRO A 23 4.75 -22.40 7.94
N GLN A 24 4.94 -21.34 8.74
CA GLN A 24 4.09 -21.07 9.90
C GLN A 24 2.84 -20.27 9.54
N GLU A 25 2.83 -19.56 8.42
CA GLU A 25 1.67 -18.78 7.96
C GLU A 25 0.85 -19.51 6.90
N TYR A 26 1.50 -20.29 6.05
CA TYR A 26 0.90 -20.98 4.91
C TYR A 26 0.80 -22.48 5.16
N PHE A 27 -0.41 -23.01 5.13
CA PHE A 27 -0.68 -24.43 5.14
C PHE A 27 -1.15 -24.86 3.75
N CYS A 28 -0.51 -25.87 3.18
CA CYS A 28 -0.80 -26.34 1.82
C CYS A 28 -1.17 -27.82 1.85
N THR A 29 -2.23 -28.19 1.15
CA THR A 29 -2.56 -29.60 0.91
C THR A 29 -3.22 -29.77 -0.45
N SER A 30 -3.41 -31.00 -0.89
CA SER A 30 -4.20 -31.35 -2.06
C SER A 30 -5.39 -32.18 -1.65
N ASP A 31 -6.40 -32.23 -2.51
CA ASP A 31 -7.43 -33.26 -2.42
C ASP A 31 -6.77 -34.66 -2.48
N PRO A 32 -7.37 -35.69 -1.85
CA PRO A 32 -6.85 -37.06 -1.93
C PRO A 32 -6.75 -37.51 -3.38
N VAL A 33 -5.62 -38.13 -3.74
CA VAL A 33 -5.38 -38.63 -5.09
C VAL A 33 -6.52 -39.57 -5.52
N GLY A 34 -7.11 -39.30 -6.68
CA GLY A 34 -8.20 -40.11 -7.24
C GLY A 34 -9.58 -39.90 -6.61
N ARG A 35 -9.75 -38.98 -5.65
CA ARG A 35 -11.07 -38.60 -5.09
C ARG A 35 -11.38 -37.14 -5.39
N LYS A 36 -12.60 -36.88 -5.88
CA LYS A 36 -13.11 -35.51 -6.05
C LYS A 36 -13.93 -35.14 -4.82
N LEU A 37 -13.51 -34.12 -4.07
CA LEU A 37 -14.20 -33.71 -2.83
C LEU A 37 -15.19 -32.56 -3.03
N GLY A 38 -15.19 -31.91 -4.19
CA GLY A 38 -15.99 -30.70 -4.40
C GLY A 38 -15.46 -29.51 -3.58
N SER A 39 -15.98 -28.32 -3.83
CA SER A 39 -15.50 -27.10 -3.15
C SER A 39 -15.82 -27.07 -1.64
N GLY A 40 -16.95 -27.66 -1.23
CA GLY A 40 -17.36 -27.77 0.17
C GLY A 40 -16.58 -28.87 0.90
N GLY A 41 -16.50 -30.07 0.32
CA GLY A 41 -15.70 -31.16 0.89
C GLY A 41 -14.21 -30.85 0.92
N GLY A 42 -13.68 -30.18 -0.10
CA GLY A 42 -12.30 -29.68 -0.12
C GLY A 42 -12.03 -28.65 0.98
N THR A 43 -13.01 -27.78 1.29
CA THR A 43 -12.92 -26.84 2.43
C THR A 43 -12.78 -27.60 3.75
N THR A 44 -13.64 -28.59 3.99
CA THR A 44 -13.58 -29.43 5.19
C THR A 44 -12.27 -30.20 5.28
N TRP A 45 -11.82 -30.79 4.18
CA TRP A 45 -10.56 -31.52 4.10
C TRP A 45 -9.37 -30.64 4.48
N LEU A 46 -9.28 -29.45 3.88
CA LEU A 46 -8.22 -28.48 4.14
C LEU A 46 -8.19 -28.04 5.61
N LEU A 47 -9.34 -27.79 6.22
CA LEU A 47 -9.45 -27.45 7.65
C LEU A 47 -9.02 -28.61 8.55
N GLU A 48 -9.45 -29.84 8.27
CA GLU A 48 -9.10 -30.99 9.10
C GLU A 48 -7.61 -31.35 9.00
N ARG A 49 -7.02 -31.34 7.81
CA ARG A 49 -5.57 -31.55 7.65
C ARG A 49 -4.76 -30.47 8.35
N CYS A 50 -5.20 -29.22 8.27
CA CYS A 50 -4.56 -28.11 8.99
C CYS A 50 -4.71 -28.28 10.50
N HIS A 51 -5.87 -28.72 10.99
CA HIS A 51 -6.11 -29.01 12.40
C HIS A 51 -5.22 -30.17 12.90
N GLU A 52 -5.05 -31.23 12.12
CA GLU A 52 -4.15 -32.32 12.49
C GLU A 52 -2.69 -31.85 12.59
N ALA A 53 -2.26 -30.97 11.68
CA ALA A 53 -0.91 -30.45 11.68
C ALA A 53 -0.66 -29.40 12.78
N TRP A 54 -1.62 -28.49 13.00
CA TRP A 54 -1.45 -27.27 13.80
C TRP A 54 -2.40 -27.15 15.00
N GLY A 55 -3.21 -28.17 15.27
CA GLY A 55 -4.21 -28.17 16.35
C GLY A 55 -3.60 -28.21 17.74
N ALA A 56 -2.35 -28.68 17.87
CA ALA A 56 -1.62 -28.74 19.14
C ALA A 56 -2.41 -29.43 20.29
N GLY A 57 -3.20 -30.45 19.95
CA GLY A 57 -4.01 -31.21 20.91
C GLY A 57 -5.34 -30.56 21.31
N ARG A 58 -5.65 -29.35 20.82
CA ARG A 58 -6.97 -28.70 21.00
C ARG A 58 -8.04 -29.46 20.24
N GLY A 59 -9.29 -29.38 20.68
CA GLY A 59 -10.43 -29.85 19.88
C GLY A 59 -10.62 -29.00 18.62
N PHE A 60 -11.27 -29.55 17.59
CA PHE A 60 -11.48 -28.84 16.31
C PHE A 60 -12.14 -27.47 16.49
N ASP A 61 -13.14 -27.37 17.38
CA ASP A 61 -13.88 -26.12 17.62
C ASP A 61 -13.06 -25.07 18.36
N GLU A 62 -12.30 -25.49 19.37
CA GLU A 62 -11.39 -24.62 20.11
C GLU A 62 -10.27 -24.10 19.21
N TRP A 63 -9.72 -24.98 18.35
CA TRP A 63 -8.77 -24.59 17.33
C TRP A 63 -9.41 -23.64 16.31
N LEU A 64 -10.62 -23.94 15.82
CA LEU A 64 -11.34 -23.12 14.83
C LEU A 64 -11.47 -21.67 15.31
N ALA A 65 -11.82 -21.46 16.58
CA ALA A 65 -11.99 -20.16 17.20
C ALA A 65 -10.67 -19.43 17.59
N SER A 66 -9.52 -20.11 17.57
CA SER A 66 -8.27 -19.49 18.05
C SER A 66 -7.65 -18.50 17.07
N ASP A 67 -7.88 -18.69 15.77
CA ASP A 67 -7.18 -17.96 14.72
C ASP A 67 -8.07 -17.70 13.50
N ARG A 68 -7.95 -16.50 12.94
CA ARG A 68 -8.53 -16.15 11.63
C ARG A 68 -7.75 -16.79 10.48
N ARG A 69 -8.48 -17.32 9.49
CA ARG A 69 -7.94 -18.05 8.33
C ARG A 69 -8.55 -17.57 7.02
N ILE A 70 -7.73 -17.58 5.97
CA ILE A 70 -8.15 -17.41 4.58
C ILE A 70 -7.89 -18.72 3.84
N LEU A 71 -8.91 -19.31 3.24
CA LEU A 71 -8.86 -20.56 2.49
C LEU A 71 -8.98 -20.24 1.01
N LEU A 72 -7.92 -20.50 0.24
CA LEU A 72 -7.91 -20.30 -1.20
C LEU A 72 -7.99 -21.66 -1.91
N HIS A 73 -9.05 -21.84 -2.70
CA HIS A 73 -9.21 -23.02 -3.54
C HIS A 73 -8.45 -22.84 -4.86
N ALA A 74 -7.26 -23.42 -4.95
CA ALA A 74 -6.40 -23.35 -6.13
C ALA A 74 -5.99 -24.72 -6.70
N GLY A 75 -6.43 -25.82 -6.06
CA GLY A 75 -5.91 -27.17 -6.25
C GLY A 75 -6.74 -28.08 -7.14
N GLY A 76 -7.84 -27.58 -7.71
CA GLY A 76 -8.45 -28.25 -8.84
C GLY A 76 -7.43 -28.34 -9.97
N GLN A 77 -7.42 -29.45 -10.73
CA GLN A 77 -6.45 -29.74 -11.80
C GLN A 77 -6.47 -28.77 -13.01
N SER A 78 -6.96 -27.54 -12.82
CA SER A 78 -6.95 -26.39 -13.72
C SER A 78 -7.15 -26.76 -15.19
N ARG A 79 -8.21 -27.53 -15.44
CA ARG A 79 -8.54 -28.15 -16.73
C ARG A 79 -8.71 -27.17 -17.88
N ARG A 80 -8.92 -25.89 -17.57
CA ARG A 80 -9.29 -24.83 -18.51
C ARG A 80 -8.18 -23.82 -18.78
N LEU A 81 -7.09 -23.84 -18.00
CA LEU A 81 -5.92 -23.01 -18.21
C LEU A 81 -4.69 -23.93 -18.25
N PRO A 82 -4.38 -24.50 -19.43
CA PRO A 82 -3.35 -25.52 -19.56
C PRO A 82 -2.01 -25.04 -19.02
N SER A 83 -1.49 -23.92 -19.52
CA SER A 83 -0.15 -23.37 -19.23
C SER A 83 0.22 -23.27 -17.74
N TYR A 84 -0.77 -23.07 -16.87
CA TYR A 84 -0.56 -22.92 -15.43
C TYR A 84 -1.19 -24.03 -14.60
N ALA A 85 -1.71 -25.09 -15.24
CA ALA A 85 -2.25 -26.23 -14.52
C ALA A 85 -1.23 -26.95 -13.63
N PRO A 86 0.01 -27.21 -14.08
CA PRO A 86 0.99 -27.89 -13.24
C PRO A 86 1.49 -27.04 -12.07
N SER A 87 1.57 -25.72 -12.23
CA SER A 87 2.04 -24.79 -11.19
C SER A 87 0.93 -24.24 -10.29
N GLY A 88 -0.34 -24.52 -10.60
CA GLY A 88 -1.50 -23.91 -9.96
C GLY A 88 -1.78 -22.48 -10.42
N LYS A 89 -3.06 -22.13 -10.56
CA LYS A 89 -3.52 -20.81 -11.04
C LYS A 89 -3.08 -19.64 -10.15
N ILE A 90 -3.03 -19.86 -8.85
CA ILE A 90 -2.63 -18.79 -7.91
C ILE A 90 -1.16 -18.37 -8.11
N LEU A 91 -0.32 -19.24 -8.69
CA LEU A 91 1.07 -18.93 -9.02
C LEU A 91 1.26 -18.47 -10.47
N THR A 92 0.17 -18.19 -11.20
CA THR A 92 0.24 -17.56 -12.52
C THR A 92 0.97 -16.21 -12.38
N PRO A 93 2.10 -16.01 -13.09
CA PRO A 93 2.81 -14.74 -13.07
C PRO A 93 1.95 -13.63 -13.67
N ILE A 94 1.92 -12.47 -13.01
CA ILE A 94 1.13 -11.32 -13.46
C ILE A 94 2.07 -10.17 -13.80
N PRO A 95 2.00 -9.60 -15.02
CA PRO A 95 2.78 -8.42 -15.38
C PRO A 95 2.53 -7.24 -14.44
N VAL A 96 3.56 -6.43 -14.21
CA VAL A 96 3.43 -5.18 -13.45
C VAL A 96 2.45 -4.24 -14.16
N PHE A 97 1.54 -3.63 -13.41
CA PHE A 97 0.55 -2.71 -13.95
C PHE A 97 1.21 -1.36 -14.25
N ARG A 98 1.03 -0.85 -15.47
CA ARG A 98 1.66 0.41 -15.95
C ARG A 98 1.23 1.69 -15.20
N TRP A 99 0.24 1.58 -14.33
CA TRP A 99 -0.36 2.67 -13.56
C TRP A 99 -0.19 2.48 -12.05
N GLU A 100 0.40 1.36 -11.60
CA GLU A 100 0.64 1.06 -10.20
C GLU A 100 2.14 1.11 -9.86
N ARG A 101 2.47 1.61 -8.67
CA ARG A 101 3.85 1.68 -8.16
C ARG A 101 4.08 0.69 -7.04
N GLY A 102 5.28 0.13 -7.02
CA GLY A 102 5.76 -0.81 -6.01
C GLY A 102 5.32 -2.25 -6.24
N GLN A 103 4.97 -2.62 -7.47
CA GLN A 103 4.71 -4.02 -7.83
C GLN A 103 6.02 -4.75 -8.16
N ARG A 104 6.06 -6.06 -7.87
CA ARG A 104 7.24 -6.90 -8.10
C ARG A 104 7.16 -7.55 -9.46
N LEU A 105 8.30 -7.66 -10.16
CA LEU A 105 8.37 -8.39 -11.44
C LEU A 105 8.10 -9.90 -11.27
N SER A 106 8.29 -10.40 -10.05
CA SER A 106 8.07 -11.79 -9.64
C SER A 106 6.65 -12.09 -9.15
N GLN A 107 5.75 -11.09 -9.12
CA GLN A 107 4.43 -11.24 -8.53
C GLN A 107 3.55 -12.27 -9.27
N THR A 108 2.67 -12.87 -8.49
CA THR A 108 1.70 -13.88 -8.92
C THR A 108 0.28 -13.40 -8.65
N LEU A 109 -0.71 -14.13 -9.16
CA LEU A 109 -2.11 -13.88 -8.86
C LEU A 109 -2.40 -13.89 -7.34
N LEU A 110 -1.76 -14.80 -6.59
CA LEU A 110 -1.86 -14.86 -5.13
C LEU A 110 -1.43 -13.56 -4.45
N ASP A 111 -0.31 -12.98 -4.90
CA ASP A 111 0.25 -11.76 -4.33
C ASP A 111 -0.71 -10.56 -4.48
N LEU A 112 -1.50 -10.55 -5.56
CA LEU A 112 -2.48 -9.50 -5.84
C LEU A 112 -3.82 -9.73 -5.12
N GLN A 113 -4.20 -10.99 -4.90
CA GLN A 113 -5.45 -11.38 -4.22
C GLN A 113 -5.40 -11.14 -2.71
N LEU A 114 -4.32 -11.57 -2.05
CA LEU A 114 -4.22 -11.60 -0.59
C LEU A 114 -4.46 -10.25 0.11
N PRO A 115 -3.94 -9.10 -0.37
CA PRO A 115 -4.11 -7.82 0.33
C PRO A 115 -5.58 -7.45 0.58
N LEU A 116 -6.46 -7.67 -0.40
CA LEU A 116 -7.89 -7.40 -0.25
C LEU A 116 -8.51 -8.35 0.79
N TYR A 117 -8.20 -9.64 0.69
CA TYR A 117 -8.74 -10.66 1.57
C TYR A 117 -8.29 -10.46 3.02
N GLU A 118 -7.03 -10.13 3.26
CA GLU A 118 -6.54 -9.81 4.60
C GLU A 118 -7.22 -8.58 5.19
N ARG A 119 -7.52 -7.56 4.37
CA ARG A 119 -8.25 -6.37 4.80
C ARG A 119 -9.68 -6.71 5.20
N LEU A 120 -10.40 -7.45 4.35
CA LEU A 120 -11.76 -7.91 4.63
C LEU A 120 -11.80 -8.76 5.92
N MET A 121 -10.88 -9.71 6.06
CA MET A 121 -10.84 -10.60 7.23
C MET A 121 -10.42 -9.88 8.51
N ARG A 122 -9.67 -8.77 8.44
CA ARG A 122 -9.41 -7.89 9.61
C ARG A 122 -10.67 -7.19 10.09
N MET A 123 -11.55 -6.80 9.16
CA MET A 123 -12.83 -6.14 9.47
C MET A 123 -13.92 -7.09 9.98
N ALA A 124 -13.72 -8.41 9.88
CA ALA A 124 -14.69 -9.40 10.30
C ALA A 124 -15.01 -9.33 11.81
N PRO A 125 -16.27 -9.61 12.24
CA PRO A 125 -16.66 -9.76 13.63
C PRO A 125 -15.92 -10.90 14.36
N GLY A 126 -16.04 -10.93 15.69
CA GLY A 126 -15.31 -11.89 16.55
C GLY A 126 -15.76 -13.35 16.44
N ASN A 127 -16.92 -13.63 15.86
CA ASN A 127 -17.47 -14.97 15.62
C ASN A 127 -17.11 -15.55 14.23
N ILE A 128 -16.44 -14.78 13.38
CA ILE A 128 -16.04 -15.18 12.03
C ILE A 128 -14.52 -15.41 11.99
N HIS A 129 -14.13 -16.67 11.82
CA HIS A 129 -12.72 -17.09 11.76
C HIS A 129 -12.31 -17.70 10.42
N THR A 130 -13.25 -17.95 9.52
CA THR A 130 -12.98 -18.65 8.25
C THR A 130 -13.50 -17.84 7.08
N MET A 131 -12.64 -17.56 6.10
CA MET A 131 -13.05 -17.02 4.82
C MET A 131 -12.63 -17.97 3.71
N VAL A 132 -13.56 -18.33 2.83
CA VAL A 132 -13.33 -19.15 1.65
C VAL A 132 -13.34 -18.26 0.42
N VAL A 133 -12.29 -18.36 -0.40
CA VAL A 133 -12.16 -17.56 -1.63
C VAL A 133 -11.75 -18.41 -2.84
N SER A 134 -12.16 -17.97 -4.04
CA SER A 134 -11.70 -18.58 -5.29
C SER A 134 -10.25 -18.20 -5.60
N GLY A 135 -9.45 -19.18 -6.06
CA GLY A 135 -8.06 -18.96 -6.46
C GLY A 135 -7.88 -18.42 -7.87
N ASP A 136 -8.94 -18.32 -8.68
CA ASP A 136 -8.85 -17.93 -10.11
C ASP A 136 -9.50 -16.59 -10.45
N VAL A 137 -9.80 -15.78 -9.45
CA VAL A 137 -10.42 -14.46 -9.63
C VAL A 137 -9.55 -13.39 -8.97
N TYR A 138 -9.30 -12.30 -9.68
CA TYR A 138 -8.76 -11.08 -9.08
C TYR A 138 -9.86 -10.03 -8.92
N ILE A 139 -9.99 -9.49 -7.72
CA ILE A 139 -10.99 -8.48 -7.37
C ILE A 139 -10.26 -7.19 -7.02
N ARG A 140 -10.67 -6.07 -7.64
CA ARG A 140 -10.22 -4.73 -7.24
C ARG A 140 -11.38 -4.00 -6.60
N ALA A 141 -11.17 -3.44 -5.41
CA ALA A 141 -12.12 -2.51 -4.80
C ALA A 141 -11.68 -1.08 -5.13
N ALA A 142 -12.48 -0.34 -5.91
CA ALA A 142 -12.21 1.07 -6.20
C ALA A 142 -12.53 2.02 -5.04
N ALA A 143 -13.23 1.53 -4.01
CA ALA A 143 -13.78 2.31 -2.91
C ALA A 143 -13.37 1.77 -1.52
N GLN A 144 -13.80 2.49 -0.48
CA GLN A 144 -13.77 2.02 0.91
C GLN A 144 -14.59 0.72 1.03
N LEU A 145 -14.04 -0.26 1.74
CA LEU A 145 -14.71 -1.54 1.94
C LEU A 145 -15.91 -1.35 2.89
N PRO A 146 -17.07 -1.95 2.57
CA PRO A 146 -18.22 -1.90 3.48
C PRO A 146 -17.91 -2.66 4.79
N PRO A 147 -18.51 -2.26 5.92
CA PRO A 147 -18.39 -3.01 7.15
C PRO A 147 -18.91 -4.44 6.98
N VAL A 148 -18.28 -5.39 7.65
CA VAL A 148 -18.69 -6.80 7.64
C VAL A 148 -19.87 -6.96 8.61
N PRO A 149 -21.07 -7.37 8.15
CA PRO A 149 -22.22 -7.59 9.03
C PRO A 149 -21.98 -8.77 9.99
N ASP A 150 -22.62 -8.72 11.15
CA ASP A 150 -22.67 -9.87 12.08
C ASP A 150 -23.75 -10.86 11.59
N ALA A 151 -23.30 -11.91 10.91
CA ALA A 151 -24.13 -13.00 10.38
C ALA A 151 -23.34 -14.31 10.36
N ASP A 152 -24.03 -15.45 10.33
CA ASP A 152 -23.39 -16.76 10.28
C ASP A 152 -22.63 -16.98 8.97
N VAL A 153 -23.14 -16.42 7.86
CA VAL A 153 -22.52 -16.43 6.53
C VAL A 153 -22.59 -15.02 5.92
N VAL A 154 -21.46 -14.51 5.45
CA VAL A 154 -21.39 -13.24 4.71
C VAL A 154 -20.87 -13.51 3.31
N CYS A 155 -21.69 -13.21 2.31
CA CYS A 155 -21.37 -13.39 0.89
C CYS A 155 -21.13 -12.04 0.23
N TYR A 156 -20.01 -11.91 -0.47
CA TYR A 156 -19.74 -10.70 -1.26
C TYR A 156 -20.19 -10.88 -2.72
N GLY A 157 -20.73 -9.82 -3.31
CA GLY A 157 -21.15 -9.84 -4.70
C GLY A 157 -20.97 -8.52 -5.42
N LEU A 158 -21.15 -8.57 -6.74
CA LEU A 158 -21.11 -7.41 -7.63
C LEU A 158 -22.39 -7.27 -8.44
N TRP A 159 -22.73 -6.03 -8.74
CA TRP A 159 -23.80 -5.69 -9.67
C TRP A 159 -23.27 -5.86 -11.10
N LEU A 160 -23.54 -7.01 -11.73
CA LEU A 160 -23.16 -7.30 -13.10
C LEU A 160 -24.38 -7.46 -14.00
N ASP A 161 -24.21 -7.12 -15.27
CA ASP A 161 -25.23 -7.32 -16.30
C ASP A 161 -25.59 -8.82 -16.45
N ALA A 162 -26.84 -9.09 -16.80
CA ALA A 162 -27.36 -10.46 -16.92
C ALA A 162 -26.58 -11.31 -17.94
N SER A 163 -25.99 -10.69 -18.98
CA SER A 163 -25.16 -11.38 -19.97
C SER A 163 -23.88 -11.97 -19.39
N ILE A 164 -23.34 -11.37 -18.33
CA ILE A 164 -22.16 -11.85 -17.59
C ILE A 164 -22.61 -12.75 -16.44
N ALA A 165 -23.63 -12.35 -15.67
CA ALA A 165 -24.07 -13.06 -14.48
C ALA A 165 -24.56 -14.49 -14.74
N LYS A 166 -25.03 -14.81 -15.96
CA LYS A 166 -25.50 -16.16 -16.34
C LYS A 166 -24.47 -17.27 -16.15
N ASP A 167 -23.18 -16.93 -16.19
CA ASP A 167 -22.08 -17.90 -16.10
C ASP A 167 -21.60 -18.13 -14.65
N HIS A 168 -22.22 -17.44 -13.68
CA HIS A 168 -21.84 -17.41 -12.27
C HIS A 168 -22.99 -17.76 -11.32
N GLY A 169 -22.66 -17.96 -10.04
CA GLY A 169 -23.65 -18.02 -8.96
C GLY A 169 -24.25 -16.63 -8.71
N VAL A 170 -25.51 -16.57 -8.31
CA VAL A 170 -26.23 -15.31 -8.10
C VAL A 170 -27.01 -15.36 -6.79
N PHE A 171 -26.77 -14.37 -5.93
CA PHE A 171 -27.50 -14.15 -4.70
C PHE A 171 -28.75 -13.33 -4.97
N VAL A 172 -29.90 -13.79 -4.52
CA VAL A 172 -31.19 -13.10 -4.69
C VAL A 172 -31.65 -12.55 -3.35
N SER A 173 -32.09 -11.30 -3.33
CA SER A 173 -32.67 -10.65 -2.16
C SER A 173 -33.95 -9.87 -2.50
N ASP A 174 -34.83 -9.69 -1.52
CA ASP A 174 -36.06 -8.93 -1.69
C ASP A 174 -35.81 -7.43 -1.52
N ARG A 175 -36.63 -6.58 -2.18
CA ARG A 175 -36.48 -5.11 -2.13
C ARG A 175 -36.58 -4.52 -0.72
N ARG A 176 -37.27 -5.20 0.19
CA ARG A 176 -37.45 -4.76 1.59
C ARG A 176 -36.24 -5.08 2.46
N THR A 177 -35.49 -6.12 2.12
CA THR A 177 -34.35 -6.64 2.89
C THR A 177 -33.19 -6.97 1.93
N PRO A 178 -32.62 -5.97 1.25
CA PRO A 178 -31.66 -6.20 0.17
C PRO A 178 -30.34 -6.84 0.64
N SER A 179 -30.02 -6.72 1.93
CA SER A 179 -28.84 -7.30 2.56
C SER A 179 -29.04 -8.73 3.08
N VAL A 180 -30.25 -9.27 3.06
CA VAL A 180 -30.55 -10.62 3.54
C VAL A 180 -30.72 -11.55 2.34
N LEU A 181 -30.02 -12.70 2.36
CA LEU A 181 -30.15 -13.68 1.29
C LEU A 181 -31.54 -14.33 1.34
N ARG A 182 -32.30 -14.23 0.25
CA ARG A 182 -33.51 -15.01 0.05
C ARG A 182 -33.16 -16.42 -0.43
N ARG A 183 -32.37 -16.50 -1.52
CA ARG A 183 -31.87 -17.75 -2.10
C ARG A 183 -30.66 -17.50 -2.99
N MET A 184 -29.86 -18.54 -3.21
CA MET A 184 -28.81 -18.56 -4.23
C MET A 184 -29.27 -19.38 -5.44
N LEU A 185 -28.90 -18.93 -6.64
CA LEU A 185 -29.08 -19.68 -7.89
C LEU A 185 -27.73 -19.92 -8.55
N GLN A 186 -27.51 -21.13 -9.08
CA GLN A 186 -26.30 -21.45 -9.83
C GLN A 186 -26.53 -21.30 -11.32
N LYS A 187 -25.78 -20.41 -11.98
CA LYS A 187 -25.78 -20.20 -13.45
C LYS A 187 -27.19 -20.04 -14.04
N PRO A 188 -28.01 -19.11 -13.51
CA PRO A 188 -29.36 -18.90 -14.00
C PRO A 188 -29.35 -18.38 -15.44
N SER A 189 -30.42 -18.65 -16.18
CA SER A 189 -30.58 -18.10 -17.54
C SER A 189 -30.78 -16.59 -17.50
N VAL A 190 -30.45 -15.90 -18.61
CA VAL A 190 -30.70 -14.45 -18.75
C VAL A 190 -32.18 -14.11 -18.57
N ALA A 191 -33.09 -14.97 -19.03
CA ALA A 191 -34.53 -14.80 -18.84
C ALA A 191 -34.91 -14.82 -17.35
N THR A 192 -34.37 -15.79 -16.60
CA THR A 192 -34.56 -15.90 -15.15
C THR A 192 -34.03 -14.67 -14.41
N LEU A 193 -32.85 -14.18 -14.80
CA LEU A 193 -32.25 -12.98 -14.20
C LEU A 193 -33.11 -11.73 -14.43
N ASN A 194 -33.64 -11.57 -15.64
CA ASN A 194 -34.52 -10.45 -15.97
C ASN A 194 -35.85 -10.51 -15.21
N GLU A 195 -36.39 -11.71 -14.97
CA GLU A 195 -37.59 -11.90 -14.14
C GLU A 195 -37.34 -11.54 -12.68
N LEU A 196 -36.17 -11.92 -12.12
CA LEU A 196 -35.78 -11.58 -10.76
C LEU A 196 -35.72 -10.07 -10.51
N LEU A 197 -35.25 -9.28 -11.48
CA LEU A 197 -35.21 -7.82 -11.38
C LEU A 197 -36.59 -7.17 -11.19
N GLN A 198 -37.67 -7.84 -11.63
CA GLN A 198 -39.03 -7.36 -11.44
C GLN A 198 -39.49 -7.47 -9.98
N THR A 199 -38.97 -8.46 -9.25
CA THR A 199 -39.44 -8.83 -7.90
C THR A 199 -38.45 -8.47 -6.79
N GLY A 200 -37.16 -8.35 -7.11
CA GLY A 200 -36.09 -8.21 -6.13
C GLY A 200 -34.81 -7.65 -6.72
N PHE A 201 -33.71 -7.95 -6.05
CA PHE A 201 -32.35 -7.67 -6.50
C PHE A 201 -31.58 -8.96 -6.67
N TYR A 202 -30.58 -8.93 -7.54
CA TYR A 202 -29.61 -10.01 -7.64
C TYR A 202 -28.18 -9.47 -7.66
N LEU A 203 -27.27 -10.20 -7.01
CA LEU A 203 -25.84 -9.91 -6.97
C LEU A 203 -25.07 -11.12 -7.46
N THR A 204 -24.11 -10.90 -8.35
CA THR A 204 -23.26 -11.98 -8.86
C THR A 204 -22.22 -12.34 -7.80
N ASP A 205 -22.13 -13.63 -7.50
CA ASP A 205 -21.13 -14.19 -6.59
C ASP A 205 -19.72 -14.02 -7.18
N ILE A 206 -18.85 -13.41 -6.38
CA ILE A 206 -17.44 -13.23 -6.73
C ILE A 206 -16.52 -14.28 -6.08
N GLY A 207 -17.11 -15.24 -5.36
CA GLY A 207 -16.39 -16.31 -4.69
C GLY A 207 -15.63 -15.81 -3.48
N VAL A 208 -16.21 -14.91 -2.67
CA VAL A 208 -15.68 -14.48 -1.36
C VAL A 208 -16.76 -14.67 -0.29
N TRP A 209 -16.54 -15.66 0.57
CA TRP A 209 -17.52 -16.13 1.56
C TRP A 209 -16.87 -16.16 2.93
N MET A 210 -17.45 -15.46 3.91
CA MET A 210 -17.04 -15.57 5.31
C MET A 210 -18.01 -16.46 6.08
N LEU A 211 -17.47 -17.33 6.90
CA LEU A 211 -18.21 -18.34 7.64
C LEU A 211 -17.91 -18.21 9.14
N SER A 212 -18.97 -18.12 9.92
CA SER A 212 -18.93 -18.33 11.36
C SER A 212 -18.52 -19.76 11.71
N ASP A 213 -18.06 -19.96 12.94
CA ASP A 213 -17.70 -21.30 13.41
C ASP A 213 -18.89 -22.28 13.35
N ARG A 214 -20.11 -21.77 13.55
CA ARG A 214 -21.35 -22.53 13.38
C ARG A 214 -21.56 -22.98 11.93
N ALA A 215 -21.41 -22.08 10.97
CA ALA A 215 -21.54 -22.40 9.55
C ALA A 215 -20.51 -23.44 9.10
N VAL A 216 -19.26 -23.33 9.58
CA VAL A 216 -18.19 -24.30 9.30
C VAL A 216 -18.52 -25.69 9.85
N ARG A 217 -19.10 -25.79 11.06
CA ARG A 217 -19.53 -27.09 11.62
C ARG A 217 -20.58 -27.77 10.76
N LEU A 218 -21.58 -27.01 10.29
CA LEU A 218 -22.64 -27.57 9.44
C LEU A 218 -22.08 -27.98 8.07
N LEU A 219 -21.26 -27.15 7.43
CA LEU A 219 -20.54 -27.50 6.21
C LEU A 219 -19.75 -28.80 6.38
N ARG A 220 -18.98 -28.91 7.47
CA ARG A 220 -18.23 -30.11 7.85
C ARG A 220 -19.14 -31.32 7.97
N SER A 221 -20.26 -31.20 8.69
CA SER A 221 -21.20 -32.32 8.89
C SER A 221 -21.78 -32.87 7.58
N ARG A 222 -22.13 -31.99 6.62
CA ARG A 222 -22.71 -32.40 5.33
C ARG A 222 -21.69 -32.98 4.37
N SER A 223 -20.43 -32.56 4.50
CA SER A 223 -19.30 -33.11 3.73
C SER A 223 -18.72 -34.42 4.29
N LYS A 224 -19.32 -35.03 5.31
CA LYS A 224 -18.83 -36.24 5.96
C LYS A 224 -19.78 -37.43 5.78
N ARG A 225 -19.21 -38.61 5.55
CA ARG A 225 -19.89 -39.92 5.73
C ARG A 225 -19.02 -40.79 6.63
N GLY A 226 -19.37 -40.86 7.92
CA GLY A 226 -18.51 -41.47 8.92
C GLY A 226 -17.21 -40.67 9.11
N ALA A 227 -16.05 -41.32 9.01
CA ALA A 227 -14.75 -40.65 9.08
C ALA A 227 -14.33 -40.01 7.74
N ASP A 228 -14.87 -40.49 6.61
CA ASP A 228 -14.51 -40.06 5.27
C ASP A 228 -15.13 -38.71 4.89
N THR A 229 -14.34 -37.86 4.24
CA THR A 229 -14.82 -36.66 3.55
C THR A 229 -15.31 -37.03 2.16
N VAL A 230 -16.51 -36.58 1.79
CA VAL A 230 -17.19 -36.91 0.53
C VAL A 230 -17.33 -35.69 -0.38
N GLU A 231 -17.67 -35.95 -1.65
CA GLU A 231 -17.98 -34.89 -2.61
C GLU A 231 -19.17 -34.06 -2.12
N TYR A 232 -18.92 -32.76 -1.90
CA TYR A 232 -19.95 -31.79 -1.53
C TYR A 232 -19.57 -30.42 -2.11
N ASP A 233 -20.47 -29.80 -2.89
CA ASP A 233 -20.20 -28.50 -3.52
C ASP A 233 -20.67 -27.32 -2.67
N LEU A 234 -19.75 -26.39 -2.39
CA LEU A 234 -20.02 -25.20 -1.58
C LEU A 234 -21.06 -24.29 -2.24
N TYR A 235 -21.02 -24.14 -3.56
CA TYR A 235 -21.88 -23.20 -4.27
C TYR A 235 -23.22 -23.84 -4.64
N GLY A 236 -23.19 -25.03 -5.24
CA GLY A 236 -24.35 -25.73 -5.78
C GLY A 236 -25.19 -26.47 -4.75
N GLU A 237 -24.61 -26.90 -3.62
CA GLU A 237 -25.34 -27.62 -2.57
C GLU A 237 -25.47 -26.78 -1.31
N PHE A 238 -24.34 -26.41 -0.68
CA PHE A 238 -24.36 -25.62 0.57
C PHE A 238 -25.02 -24.26 0.32
N GLY A 239 -24.55 -23.48 -0.66
CA GLY A 239 -25.08 -22.17 -1.01
C GLY A 239 -26.54 -22.18 -1.43
N CYS A 240 -26.97 -23.17 -2.22
CA CYS A 240 -28.37 -23.35 -2.61
C CYS A 240 -29.30 -23.77 -1.44
N SER A 241 -28.74 -24.19 -0.30
CA SER A 241 -29.45 -24.50 0.93
C SER A 241 -29.56 -23.31 1.90
N LEU A 242 -28.98 -22.17 1.55
CA LEU A 242 -28.95 -20.96 2.36
C LEU A 242 -30.04 -19.95 1.99
N GLY A 243 -30.44 -19.14 2.97
CA GLY A 243 -31.37 -18.03 2.81
C GLY A 243 -32.76 -18.32 3.38
N THR A 244 -33.65 -17.34 3.30
CA THR A 244 -35.00 -17.43 3.88
C THR A 244 -35.93 -18.39 3.13
N ASP A 245 -35.64 -18.64 1.85
CA ASP A 245 -36.47 -19.38 0.90
C ASP A 245 -35.57 -20.17 -0.09
N PRO A 246 -34.75 -21.11 0.41
CA PRO A 246 -33.67 -21.77 -0.35
C PRO A 246 -34.18 -22.69 -1.46
N VAL A 247 -33.30 -23.04 -2.40
CA VAL A 247 -33.61 -23.97 -3.49
C VAL A 247 -33.59 -25.42 -3.01
N ILE A 248 -32.68 -25.74 -2.10
CA ILE A 248 -32.55 -27.04 -1.45
C ILE A 248 -32.99 -26.88 0.00
N ASP A 249 -33.98 -27.67 0.44
CA ASP A 249 -34.49 -27.57 1.82
C ASP A 249 -33.64 -28.41 2.78
N ASP A 250 -32.78 -27.73 3.54
CA ASP A 250 -32.06 -28.28 4.70
C ASP A 250 -32.38 -27.39 5.92
N PRO A 251 -33.18 -27.87 6.89
CA PRO A 251 -33.63 -27.06 8.03
C PRO A 251 -32.48 -26.49 8.88
N GLU A 252 -31.36 -27.20 9.00
CA GLU A 252 -30.22 -26.72 9.78
C GLU A 252 -29.46 -25.63 9.04
N LEU A 253 -29.23 -25.79 7.73
CA LEU A 253 -28.55 -24.77 6.91
C LEU A 253 -29.43 -23.52 6.72
N ARG A 254 -30.74 -23.71 6.55
CA ARG A 254 -31.72 -22.61 6.47
C ARG A 254 -31.75 -21.75 7.73
N SER A 255 -31.40 -22.32 8.88
CA SER A 255 -31.35 -21.60 10.15
C SER A 255 -30.09 -20.74 10.35
N LEU A 256 -29.16 -20.74 9.39
CA LEU A 256 -28.03 -19.81 9.37
C LEU A 256 -28.50 -18.43 8.92
N SER A 257 -28.07 -17.40 9.64
CA SER A 257 -28.24 -16.02 9.20
C SER A 257 -27.26 -15.70 8.05
N VAL A 258 -27.77 -15.16 6.95
CA VAL A 258 -26.96 -14.92 5.74
C VAL A 258 -27.11 -13.49 5.26
N ALA A 259 -25.97 -12.79 5.21
CA ALA A 259 -25.87 -11.43 4.72
C ALA A 259 -25.21 -11.40 3.34
N VAL A 260 -25.75 -10.59 2.43
CA VAL A 260 -25.17 -10.32 1.11
C VAL A 260 -24.65 -8.88 1.07
N VAL A 261 -23.38 -8.72 0.71
CA VAL A 261 -22.67 -7.44 0.75
C VAL A 261 -22.18 -7.08 -0.65
N PRO A 262 -22.69 -6.01 -1.28
CA PRO A 262 -22.15 -5.54 -2.54
C PRO A 262 -20.77 -4.89 -2.31
N LEU A 263 -19.84 -5.04 -3.26
CA LEU A 263 -18.60 -4.26 -3.31
C LEU A 263 -18.77 -3.05 -4.23
N PRO A 264 -18.96 -1.82 -3.71
CA PRO A 264 -19.20 -0.65 -4.54
C PRO A 264 -17.98 -0.32 -5.41
N GLY A 265 -18.20 -0.13 -6.72
CA GLY A 265 -17.11 0.10 -7.67
C GLY A 265 -16.11 -1.05 -7.77
N GLY A 266 -16.48 -2.26 -7.31
CA GLY A 266 -15.63 -3.42 -7.42
C GLY A 266 -15.52 -3.90 -8.86
N GLU A 267 -14.30 -4.23 -9.28
CA GLU A 267 -14.00 -4.81 -10.58
C GLU A 267 -13.66 -6.29 -10.39
N PHE A 268 -14.11 -7.13 -11.34
CA PHE A 268 -13.96 -8.58 -11.29
C PHE A 268 -13.26 -9.08 -12.54
N TYR A 269 -12.15 -9.79 -12.36
CA TYR A 269 -11.29 -10.30 -13.42
C TYR A 269 -11.08 -11.79 -13.26
N HIS A 270 -11.39 -12.56 -14.29
CA HIS A 270 -11.34 -14.02 -14.25
C HIS A 270 -10.06 -14.54 -14.93
N PHE A 271 -9.39 -15.50 -14.29
CA PHE A 271 -8.16 -16.16 -14.76
C PHE A 271 -8.40 -17.67 -14.93
N GLY A 272 -9.63 -18.06 -15.25
CA GLY A 272 -10.03 -19.46 -15.34
C GLY A 272 -9.67 -20.16 -16.65
N THR A 273 -9.51 -19.40 -17.74
CA THR A 273 -9.17 -19.87 -19.08
C THR A 273 -8.07 -19.01 -19.71
N SER A 274 -7.43 -19.53 -20.77
CA SER A 274 -6.44 -18.81 -21.56
C SER A 274 -6.95 -17.46 -22.10
N GLY A 275 -8.17 -17.45 -22.67
CA GLY A 275 -8.77 -16.22 -23.21
C GLY A 275 -9.16 -15.21 -22.14
N GLU A 276 -9.71 -15.67 -21.01
CA GLU A 276 -10.04 -14.80 -19.88
C GLU A 276 -8.78 -14.19 -19.24
N MET A 277 -7.69 -14.94 -19.15
CA MET A 277 -6.41 -14.43 -18.64
C MET A 277 -5.91 -13.25 -19.49
N ILE A 278 -5.87 -13.40 -20.81
CA ILE A 278 -5.40 -12.35 -21.73
C ILE A 278 -6.34 -11.13 -21.70
N SER A 279 -7.65 -11.35 -21.81
CA SER A 279 -8.64 -10.26 -21.81
C SER A 279 -8.73 -9.53 -20.47
N SER A 280 -8.68 -10.26 -19.35
CA SER A 280 -8.59 -9.67 -18.00
C SER A 280 -7.32 -8.83 -17.85
N MET A 281 -6.17 -9.35 -18.26
CA MET A 281 -4.91 -8.59 -18.18
C MET A 281 -4.93 -7.36 -19.09
N GLN A 282 -5.50 -7.46 -20.29
CA GLN A 282 -5.66 -6.32 -21.18
C GLN A 282 -6.57 -5.24 -20.56
N ALA A 283 -7.69 -5.65 -19.97
CA ALA A 283 -8.59 -4.75 -19.26
C ALA A 283 -7.85 -4.05 -18.12
N ILE A 284 -7.13 -4.81 -17.28
CA ILE A 284 -6.37 -4.29 -16.14
C ILE A 284 -5.27 -3.30 -16.58
N GLN A 285 -4.48 -3.63 -17.61
CA GLN A 285 -3.43 -2.70 -18.09
C GLN A 285 -4.00 -1.40 -18.68
N ASN A 286 -5.21 -1.46 -19.23
CA ASN A 286 -5.86 -0.32 -19.88
C ASN A 286 -6.77 0.50 -18.96
N ILE A 287 -6.80 0.22 -17.65
CA ILE A 287 -7.55 1.02 -16.69
C ILE A 287 -7.05 2.46 -16.72
N VAL A 288 -8.01 3.37 -16.87
CA VAL A 288 -7.78 4.80 -16.90
C VAL A 288 -7.98 5.36 -15.50
N ASN A 289 -6.90 5.48 -14.73
CA ASN A 289 -6.96 6.09 -13.41
C ASN A 289 -7.12 7.63 -13.46
N ASP A 290 -6.60 8.29 -14.51
CA ASP A 290 -6.80 9.72 -14.78
C ASP A 290 -6.78 9.98 -16.30
N GLN A 291 -7.89 10.45 -16.86
CA GLN A 291 -7.99 10.75 -18.29
C GLN A 291 -7.06 11.89 -18.73
N ARG A 292 -6.69 12.81 -17.82
CA ARG A 292 -5.79 13.93 -18.13
C ARG A 292 -4.36 13.46 -18.39
N GLU A 293 -3.90 12.43 -17.66
CA GLU A 293 -2.58 11.83 -17.89
C GLU A 293 -2.48 11.15 -19.27
N ILE A 294 -3.60 10.67 -19.82
CA ILE A 294 -3.63 10.07 -21.17
C ILE A 294 -3.50 11.16 -22.24
N MET A 295 -4.17 12.30 -22.06
CA MET A 295 -4.11 13.43 -23.01
C MET A 295 -2.75 14.12 -23.00
N HIS A 296 -2.10 14.26 -21.83
CA HIS A 296 -0.79 14.92 -21.73
C HIS A 296 0.39 14.03 -22.16
N HIS A 297 0.27 12.70 -22.10
CA HIS A 297 1.37 11.78 -22.45
C HIS A 297 1.16 10.96 -23.75
N GLY A 298 0.05 11.16 -24.48
CA GLY A 298 -0.21 10.42 -25.72
C GLY A 298 -0.17 8.90 -25.55
N ARG A 299 -0.48 8.39 -24.35
CA ARG A 299 -0.32 6.96 -24.01
C ARG A 299 -1.29 6.12 -24.84
N LYS A 300 -0.76 5.40 -25.82
CA LYS A 300 -1.51 4.40 -26.58
C LYS A 300 -2.08 3.32 -25.63
N PRO A 301 -3.25 2.74 -25.94
CA PRO A 301 -3.73 1.55 -25.24
C PRO A 301 -2.67 0.45 -25.26
N HIS A 302 -2.51 -0.24 -24.14
CA HIS A 302 -1.63 -1.40 -24.06
C HIS A 302 -2.22 -2.51 -24.95
N PRO A 303 -1.43 -3.10 -25.86
CA PRO A 303 -1.89 -4.19 -26.70
C PRO A 303 -2.17 -5.45 -25.86
N SER A 304 -2.90 -6.40 -26.41
CA SER A 304 -3.11 -7.74 -25.83
C SER A 304 -1.85 -8.63 -25.99
N ILE A 305 -0.67 -8.07 -25.73
CA ILE A 305 0.64 -8.72 -25.93
C ILE A 305 1.39 -8.65 -24.62
N PHE A 306 1.66 -9.80 -24.03
CA PHE A 306 2.30 -9.93 -22.74
C PHE A 306 3.55 -10.80 -22.86
N VAL A 307 4.71 -10.21 -22.57
CA VAL A 307 6.00 -10.90 -22.58
C VAL A 307 6.62 -10.73 -21.19
N GLN A 308 6.82 -11.83 -20.47
CA GLN A 308 7.34 -11.79 -19.11
C GLN A 308 8.25 -13.00 -18.83
N ASN A 309 9.34 -12.79 -18.08
CA ASN A 309 10.31 -13.85 -17.79
C ASN A 309 10.73 -14.60 -19.07
N ALA A 310 10.94 -13.87 -20.17
CA ALA A 310 11.11 -14.44 -21.49
C ALA A 310 12.13 -13.65 -22.30
N ILE A 311 12.80 -14.34 -23.23
CA ILE A 311 13.71 -13.74 -24.20
C ILE A 311 13.06 -13.91 -25.56
N THR A 312 12.83 -12.78 -26.24
CA THR A 312 12.19 -12.73 -27.55
C THR A 312 13.11 -12.01 -28.52
N GLU A 313 13.54 -12.71 -29.56
CA GLU A 313 14.45 -12.21 -30.60
C GLU A 313 13.73 -12.00 -31.94
N ILE A 314 12.41 -12.04 -31.92
CA ILE A 314 11.54 -11.73 -33.06
C ILE A 314 10.99 -10.31 -32.95
N THR A 315 10.62 -9.73 -34.09
CA THR A 315 9.89 -8.46 -34.15
C THR A 315 8.40 -8.72 -33.98
N ILE A 316 7.80 -8.18 -32.92
CA ILE A 316 6.35 -8.15 -32.75
C ILE A 316 5.78 -6.95 -33.50
N THR A 317 4.77 -7.17 -34.33
CA THR A 317 4.12 -6.14 -35.16
C THR A 317 2.68 -5.86 -34.70
N ALA A 318 2.01 -4.92 -35.36
CA ALA A 318 0.60 -4.61 -35.10
C ALA A 318 -0.38 -5.73 -35.52
N GLU A 319 0.08 -6.70 -36.33
CA GLU A 319 -0.72 -7.86 -36.73
C GLU A 319 -0.83 -8.90 -35.61
N ASN A 320 0.12 -8.88 -34.67
CA ASN A 320 0.10 -9.76 -33.52
C ASN A 320 -0.96 -9.29 -32.50
N THR A 321 -1.87 -10.18 -32.15
CA THR A 321 -2.89 -9.94 -31.11
C THR A 321 -3.03 -11.18 -30.21
N ASN A 322 -3.54 -10.97 -29.00
CA ASN A 322 -3.69 -12.00 -27.96
C ASN A 322 -2.47 -12.91 -27.80
N LEU A 323 -1.31 -12.31 -27.52
CA LEU A 323 -0.06 -13.03 -27.29
C LEU A 323 0.29 -13.10 -25.81
N TRP A 324 0.68 -14.29 -25.35
CA TRP A 324 1.20 -14.52 -24.01
C TRP A 324 2.47 -15.36 -24.07
N ILE A 325 3.62 -14.74 -23.84
CA ILE A 325 4.93 -15.39 -23.84
C ILE A 325 5.50 -15.32 -22.43
N GLU A 326 5.63 -16.46 -21.77
CA GLU A 326 6.10 -16.54 -20.39
C GLU A 326 7.12 -17.65 -20.18
N ASN A 327 8.13 -17.43 -19.36
CA ASN A 327 9.15 -18.43 -19.03
C ASN A 327 9.78 -19.12 -20.26
N SER A 328 10.01 -18.37 -21.34
CA SER A 328 10.27 -18.93 -22.66
C SER A 328 11.40 -18.22 -23.40
N HIS A 329 12.10 -18.96 -24.26
CA HIS A 329 13.00 -18.42 -25.27
C HIS A 329 12.40 -18.57 -26.67
N VAL A 330 12.11 -17.44 -27.31
CA VAL A 330 11.62 -17.37 -28.69
C VAL A 330 12.74 -16.77 -29.53
N GLY A 331 13.48 -17.67 -30.21
CA GLY A 331 14.64 -17.30 -31.02
C GLY A 331 14.27 -16.71 -32.38
N PRO A 332 15.26 -16.28 -33.18
CA PRO A 332 15.04 -15.59 -34.46
C PRO A 332 14.39 -16.47 -35.54
N GLY A 333 14.46 -17.80 -35.41
CA GLY A 333 13.83 -18.75 -36.34
C GLY A 333 12.31 -18.92 -36.16
N TRP A 334 11.70 -18.19 -35.24
CA TRP A 334 10.28 -18.33 -34.92
C TRP A 334 9.40 -17.37 -35.72
N THR A 335 8.21 -17.83 -36.12
CA THR A 335 7.13 -16.98 -36.64
C THR A 335 5.89 -17.17 -35.77
N ILE A 336 5.36 -16.07 -35.24
CA ILE A 336 4.18 -16.06 -34.36
C ILE A 336 3.07 -15.26 -35.02
N SER A 337 1.85 -15.80 -35.00
CA SER A 337 0.65 -15.15 -35.53
C SER A 337 -0.15 -14.43 -34.44
N HIS A 338 -1.38 -14.88 -34.16
CA HIS A 338 -2.26 -14.34 -33.14
C HIS A 338 -2.95 -15.44 -32.33
N ASP A 339 -3.45 -15.09 -31.15
CA ASP A 339 -4.05 -16.03 -30.19
C ASP A 339 -3.07 -17.16 -29.80
N ASN A 340 -1.82 -16.79 -29.54
CA ASN A 340 -0.76 -17.75 -29.21
C ASN A 340 -0.30 -17.59 -27.76
N ILE A 341 -0.19 -18.72 -27.05
CA ILE A 341 0.41 -18.82 -25.72
C ILE A 341 1.66 -19.69 -25.83
N ILE A 342 2.78 -19.19 -25.32
CA ILE A 342 4.08 -19.89 -25.30
C ILE A 342 4.60 -19.89 -23.88
N THR A 343 4.69 -21.08 -23.27
CA THR A 343 5.18 -21.24 -21.89
C THR A 343 6.25 -22.31 -21.75
N GLY A 344 7.24 -22.04 -20.90
CA GLY A 344 8.26 -23.01 -20.48
C GLY A 344 9.32 -23.39 -21.51
N VAL A 345 9.35 -22.74 -22.69
CA VAL A 345 10.28 -23.10 -23.77
C VAL A 345 11.73 -22.80 -23.37
N PRO A 346 12.64 -23.80 -23.29
CA PRO A 346 14.04 -23.58 -22.93
C PRO A 346 14.81 -22.85 -24.04
N ARG A 347 16.02 -22.36 -23.75
CA ARG A 347 16.90 -21.74 -24.77
C ARG A 347 17.12 -22.71 -25.94
N ASN A 348 16.95 -22.19 -27.15
CA ASN A 348 16.91 -22.97 -28.38
C ASN A 348 17.28 -22.13 -29.61
N ASP A 349 17.52 -22.82 -30.72
CA ASP A 349 17.78 -22.31 -32.07
C ASP A 349 16.75 -22.87 -33.09
N TRP A 350 15.51 -23.12 -32.64
CA TRP A 350 14.50 -23.80 -33.44
C TRP A 350 13.90 -22.93 -34.54
N HIS A 351 13.36 -23.59 -35.57
CA HIS A 351 12.59 -23.00 -36.64
C HIS A 351 11.12 -23.43 -36.52
N ILE A 352 10.31 -22.62 -35.83
CA ILE A 352 8.92 -22.95 -35.50
C ILE A 352 7.99 -21.88 -36.07
N ALA A 353 6.92 -22.30 -36.76
CA ALA A 353 5.83 -21.44 -37.18
C ALA A 353 4.57 -21.77 -36.39
N LEU A 354 4.05 -20.79 -35.64
CA LEU A 354 2.79 -20.89 -34.90
C LEU A 354 1.66 -20.21 -35.67
N GLY A 355 0.74 -21.01 -36.17
CA GLY A 355 -0.52 -20.56 -36.76
C GLY A 355 -1.51 -20.06 -35.71
N ALA A 356 -2.61 -19.47 -36.19
CA ALA A 356 -3.61 -18.85 -35.33
C ALA A 356 -4.19 -19.83 -34.31
N GLY A 357 -4.24 -19.40 -33.05
CA GLY A 357 -4.79 -20.20 -31.95
C GLY A 357 -3.91 -21.36 -31.50
N GLN A 358 -2.74 -21.61 -32.11
CA GLN A 358 -1.80 -22.65 -31.67
C GLN A 358 -1.00 -22.17 -30.46
N CYS A 359 -0.90 -23.01 -29.44
CA CYS A 359 -0.22 -22.72 -28.20
C CYS A 359 0.79 -23.83 -27.88
N ILE A 360 1.83 -23.46 -27.14
CA ILE A 360 2.90 -24.35 -26.68
C ILE A 360 3.03 -24.21 -25.18
N ASP A 361 3.11 -25.34 -24.51
CA ASP A 361 3.60 -25.41 -23.15
C ASP A 361 4.65 -26.54 -23.02
N VAL A 362 5.77 -26.24 -22.40
CA VAL A 362 6.87 -27.18 -22.17
C VAL A 362 7.10 -27.28 -20.66
N VAL A 363 6.90 -28.48 -20.11
CA VAL A 363 6.96 -28.71 -18.66
C VAL A 363 8.11 -29.66 -18.33
N PRO A 364 9.07 -29.26 -17.48
CA PRO A 364 10.12 -30.19 -17.06
C PRO A 364 9.53 -31.33 -16.23
N VAL A 365 9.96 -32.56 -16.51
CA VAL A 365 9.57 -33.78 -15.80
C VAL A 365 10.83 -34.55 -15.39
N GLY A 366 10.87 -34.99 -14.14
CA GLY A 366 12.08 -35.61 -13.56
C GLY A 366 13.30 -34.68 -13.62
N GLU A 367 14.50 -35.27 -13.73
CA GLU A 367 15.77 -34.54 -13.69
C GLU A 367 16.23 -34.00 -15.05
N GLY A 368 15.88 -34.68 -16.16
CA GLY A 368 16.42 -34.36 -17.48
C GLY A 368 15.38 -34.17 -18.59
N SER A 369 14.13 -34.58 -18.37
CA SER A 369 13.14 -34.64 -19.44
C SER A 369 12.14 -33.48 -19.40
N PHE A 370 11.35 -33.38 -20.47
CA PHE A 370 10.30 -32.39 -20.67
C PHE A 370 9.08 -33.04 -21.33
N ALA A 371 7.90 -32.75 -20.81
CA ALA A 371 6.65 -33.01 -21.50
C ALA A 371 6.36 -31.86 -22.47
N VAL A 372 6.13 -32.21 -23.74
CA VAL A 372 5.86 -31.26 -24.83
C VAL A 372 4.37 -31.21 -25.09
N ARG A 373 3.75 -30.06 -24.84
CA ARG A 373 2.30 -29.88 -24.93
C ARG A 373 1.93 -28.79 -25.93
N PRO A 374 1.80 -29.13 -27.22
CA PRO A 374 1.08 -28.29 -28.17
C PRO A 374 -0.43 -28.44 -27.96
N TYR A 375 -1.16 -27.33 -28.02
CA TYR A 375 -2.62 -27.30 -27.85
C TYR A 375 -3.24 -26.10 -28.58
N ARG A 376 -4.56 -26.02 -28.66
CA ARG A 376 -5.28 -24.83 -29.14
C ARG A 376 -5.69 -23.95 -27.97
N ILE A 377 -5.71 -22.63 -28.16
CA ILE A 377 -6.03 -21.66 -27.09
C ILE A 377 -7.38 -21.92 -26.39
N GLY A 378 -8.34 -22.51 -27.09
CA GLY A 378 -9.67 -22.87 -26.57
C GLY A 378 -9.78 -24.27 -25.95
N ASP A 379 -8.71 -25.08 -25.99
CA ASP A 379 -8.74 -26.47 -25.51
C ASP A 379 -8.99 -26.54 -24.00
N LYS A 380 -9.81 -27.52 -23.61
CA LYS A 380 -10.11 -27.83 -22.22
C LYS A 380 -9.70 -29.28 -21.96
N PHE A 381 -8.73 -29.48 -21.08
CA PHE A 381 -8.28 -30.80 -20.64
C PHE A 381 -9.17 -31.30 -19.50
N ALA A 382 -10.44 -31.57 -19.81
CA ALA A 382 -11.44 -32.06 -18.88
C ALA A 382 -12.04 -33.40 -19.35
N GLY A 383 -12.54 -34.20 -18.42
CA GLY A 383 -13.11 -35.50 -18.75
C GLY A 383 -12.06 -36.47 -19.28
N GLU A 384 -12.37 -37.20 -20.34
CA GLU A 384 -11.46 -38.19 -20.95
C GLU A 384 -10.16 -37.57 -21.47
N GLU A 385 -10.21 -36.36 -22.03
CA GLU A 385 -9.03 -35.63 -22.54
C GLU A 385 -8.01 -35.29 -21.45
N GLN A 386 -8.44 -35.27 -20.19
CA GLN A 386 -7.54 -35.07 -19.06
C GLN A 386 -6.64 -36.29 -18.80
N GLN A 387 -7.19 -37.49 -19.04
CA GLN A 387 -6.56 -38.78 -18.81
C GLN A 387 -5.85 -39.32 -20.05
N ARG A 388 -6.20 -38.80 -21.22
CA ARG A 388 -5.63 -39.19 -22.50
C ARG A 388 -4.13 -38.89 -22.54
N ARG A 389 -3.31 -39.94 -22.67
CA ARG A 389 -1.87 -39.83 -22.88
C ARG A 389 -1.58 -39.41 -24.32
N GLN A 390 -1.18 -38.16 -24.50
CA GLN A 390 -0.95 -37.57 -25.83
C GLN A 390 0.28 -36.66 -25.91
N PHE A 391 0.90 -36.33 -24.78
CA PHE A 391 2.03 -35.43 -24.72
C PHE A 391 3.34 -36.20 -24.62
N PRO A 392 4.22 -36.14 -25.64
CA PRO A 392 5.49 -36.85 -25.62
C PRO A 392 6.45 -36.25 -24.59
N VAL A 393 7.18 -37.15 -23.91
CA VAL A 393 8.27 -36.83 -23.01
C VAL A 393 9.59 -37.01 -23.74
N VAL A 394 10.36 -35.94 -23.83
CA VAL A 394 11.66 -35.89 -24.52
C VAL A 394 12.77 -35.48 -23.56
N ALA A 395 14.00 -35.92 -23.79
CA ALA A 395 15.15 -35.56 -22.96
C ALA A 395 16.09 -34.56 -23.64
N ASP A 396 16.07 -34.49 -24.97
CA ASP A 396 16.95 -33.62 -25.76
C ASP A 396 16.20 -32.36 -26.27
N VAL A 397 16.85 -31.20 -26.18
CA VAL A 397 16.27 -29.91 -26.61
C VAL A 397 16.15 -29.83 -28.14
N ALA A 398 17.06 -30.44 -28.89
CA ALA A 398 16.96 -30.44 -30.35
C ALA A 398 15.85 -31.39 -30.83
N GLU A 399 15.71 -32.55 -30.18
CA GLU A 399 14.57 -33.46 -30.38
C GLU A 399 13.25 -32.77 -30.08
N MET A 400 13.14 -32.06 -28.95
CA MET A 400 11.95 -31.29 -28.59
C MET A 400 11.48 -30.37 -29.72
N GLY A 401 12.39 -29.62 -30.36
CA GLY A 401 12.08 -28.76 -31.50
C GLY A 401 11.52 -29.54 -32.70
N ARG A 402 12.09 -30.71 -33.02
CA ARG A 402 11.59 -31.58 -34.11
C ARG A 402 10.20 -32.13 -33.81
N VAL A 403 9.99 -32.61 -32.58
CA VAL A 403 8.69 -33.13 -32.12
C VAL A 403 7.63 -32.05 -32.19
N LEU A 404 7.94 -30.87 -31.66
CA LEU A 404 7.02 -29.74 -31.64
C LEU A 404 6.65 -29.28 -33.05
N ALA A 405 7.63 -29.15 -33.96
CA ALA A 405 7.38 -28.79 -35.36
C ALA A 405 6.46 -29.82 -36.06
N SER A 406 6.69 -31.12 -35.82
CA SER A 406 5.86 -32.18 -36.39
C SER A 406 4.43 -32.14 -35.87
N MET A 407 4.23 -32.02 -34.55
CA MET A 407 2.90 -31.96 -33.94
C MET A 407 2.12 -30.70 -34.34
N LEU A 408 2.78 -29.55 -34.45
CA LEU A 408 2.15 -28.30 -34.91
C LEU A 408 1.70 -28.37 -36.38
N ALA A 409 2.37 -29.18 -37.20
CA ALA A 409 1.97 -29.47 -38.58
C ALA A 409 0.87 -30.55 -38.68
N GLY A 410 0.37 -31.08 -37.55
CA GLY A 410 -0.65 -32.12 -37.50
C GLY A 410 -0.10 -33.55 -37.57
N GLY A 411 1.23 -33.74 -37.44
CA GLY A 411 1.86 -35.04 -37.34
C GLY A 411 1.57 -35.75 -36.00
N PRO A 412 1.65 -37.09 -35.96
CA PRO A 412 1.49 -37.85 -34.71
C PRO A 412 2.66 -37.62 -33.75
N ALA A 413 2.46 -37.97 -32.47
CA ALA A 413 3.56 -38.02 -31.52
C ALA A 413 4.61 -39.07 -31.97
N PRO A 414 5.91 -38.86 -31.68
CA PRO A 414 6.97 -39.75 -32.17
C PRO A 414 6.83 -41.17 -31.62
N GLU A 415 7.09 -42.16 -32.46
CA GLU A 415 7.12 -43.57 -32.05
C GLU A 415 8.26 -43.80 -31.03
N GLY A 416 7.99 -44.56 -29.96
CA GLY A 416 8.97 -44.88 -28.92
C GLY A 416 9.08 -43.87 -27.77
N CYS A 417 8.40 -42.71 -27.83
CA CYS A 417 8.37 -41.75 -26.72
C CYS A 417 7.36 -42.16 -25.63
N ARG A 418 7.69 -41.93 -24.35
CA ARG A 418 6.70 -42.00 -23.26
C ARG A 418 5.68 -40.88 -23.47
N LEU A 419 4.40 -41.24 -23.53
CA LEU A 419 3.30 -40.26 -23.57
C LEU A 419 2.76 -40.03 -22.15
N MET A 420 2.45 -38.78 -21.85
CA MET A 420 1.79 -38.36 -20.60
C MET A 420 0.42 -37.73 -20.89
N SER A 421 -0.48 -37.85 -19.93
CA SER A 421 -1.75 -37.12 -19.90
C SER A 421 -1.60 -35.74 -19.25
N ALA A 422 -2.62 -34.89 -19.40
CA ALA A 422 -2.61 -33.58 -18.72
C ALA A 422 -2.62 -33.71 -17.19
N GLU A 423 -3.29 -34.75 -16.66
CA GLU A 423 -3.25 -35.07 -15.23
C GLU A 423 -1.86 -35.54 -14.78
N GLU A 424 -1.24 -36.45 -15.52
CA GLU A 424 0.11 -36.95 -15.19
C GLU A 424 1.12 -35.81 -15.18
N ILE A 425 1.07 -34.89 -16.15
CA ILE A 425 1.92 -33.69 -16.15
C ILE A 425 1.68 -32.85 -14.89
N SER A 426 0.43 -32.66 -14.49
CA SER A 426 0.10 -31.89 -13.29
C SER A 426 0.55 -32.57 -12.00
N ASN A 427 0.73 -33.90 -11.99
CA ASN A 427 1.17 -34.65 -10.81
C ASN A 427 2.69 -34.88 -10.77
N GLU A 428 3.37 -34.92 -11.92
CA GLU A 428 4.79 -35.29 -12.04
C GLU A 428 5.72 -34.11 -12.46
N ALA A 429 5.16 -32.92 -12.76
CA ALA A 429 5.97 -31.78 -13.18
C ALA A 429 6.99 -31.36 -12.10
N ASN A 430 8.23 -31.15 -12.53
CA ASN A 430 9.32 -30.62 -11.70
C ASN A 430 9.23 -29.09 -11.63
N LEU A 431 8.41 -28.59 -10.72
CA LEU A 431 8.18 -27.15 -10.54
C LEU A 431 9.43 -26.36 -10.11
N PRO A 432 10.33 -26.88 -9.25
CA PRO A 432 11.60 -26.21 -8.96
C PRO A 432 12.42 -25.92 -10.21
N ARG A 433 12.56 -26.88 -11.14
CA ARG A 433 13.26 -26.65 -12.44
C ARG A 433 12.55 -25.59 -13.28
N LEU A 434 11.21 -25.62 -13.34
CA LEU A 434 10.41 -24.64 -14.09
C LEU A 434 10.59 -23.22 -13.54
N VAL A 435 10.57 -23.07 -12.21
CA VAL A 435 10.74 -21.77 -11.52
C VAL A 435 12.17 -21.27 -11.63
N GLU A 436 13.17 -22.15 -11.62
CA GLU A 436 14.56 -21.75 -11.81
C GLU A 436 14.82 -21.22 -13.23
N GLN A 437 14.23 -21.85 -14.25
CA GLN A 437 14.23 -21.30 -15.61
C GLN A 437 13.63 -19.89 -15.64
N ARG A 438 12.50 -19.70 -14.95
CA ARG A 438 11.82 -18.39 -14.85
C ARG A 438 12.71 -17.34 -14.19
N ARG A 439 13.38 -17.70 -13.09
CA ARG A 439 14.34 -16.83 -12.38
C ARG A 439 15.48 -16.41 -13.30
N ARG A 440 16.03 -17.34 -14.08
CA ARG A 440 17.09 -17.07 -15.07
C ARG A 440 16.65 -16.08 -16.14
N TYR A 441 15.48 -16.27 -16.76
CA TYR A 441 15.00 -15.32 -17.78
C TYR A 441 14.64 -13.96 -17.18
N ARG A 442 14.05 -13.93 -15.99
CA ARG A 442 13.75 -12.69 -15.28
C ARG A 442 15.02 -11.89 -14.97
N ARG A 443 16.11 -12.55 -14.57
CA ARG A 443 17.43 -11.94 -14.39
C ARG A 443 17.89 -11.24 -15.68
N ASP A 444 17.76 -11.91 -16.82
CA ASP A 444 18.15 -11.33 -18.11
C ASP A 444 17.22 -10.15 -18.51
N ASN A 445 15.94 -10.19 -18.11
CA ASN A 445 14.97 -9.13 -18.38
C ASN A 445 15.23 -7.84 -17.57
N TRP A 446 15.78 -7.92 -16.35
CA TRP A 446 16.06 -6.73 -15.53
C TRP A 446 16.94 -5.71 -16.27
N ALA A 447 18.01 -6.19 -16.91
CA ALA A 447 18.92 -5.33 -17.66
C ALA A 447 18.23 -4.69 -18.89
N ALA A 448 17.35 -5.43 -19.56
CA ALA A 448 16.59 -4.91 -20.70
C ALA A 448 15.57 -3.84 -20.26
N LEU A 449 14.86 -4.08 -19.14
CA LEU A 449 13.91 -3.12 -18.57
C LEU A 449 14.62 -1.82 -18.16
N ALA A 450 15.76 -1.92 -17.48
CA ALA A 450 16.53 -0.76 -17.05
C ALA A 450 17.10 0.05 -18.23
N ARG A 451 17.59 -0.62 -19.29
CA ARG A 451 18.06 0.08 -20.50
C ARG A 451 16.93 0.81 -21.24
N ASN A 452 15.72 0.26 -21.23
CA ASN A 452 14.55 0.83 -21.91
C ASN A 452 13.61 1.57 -20.94
N TYR A 453 14.15 2.22 -19.90
CA TYR A 453 13.35 2.77 -18.80
C TYR A 453 12.29 3.81 -19.23
N GLU A 454 12.49 4.49 -20.36
CA GLU A 454 11.54 5.48 -20.90
C GLU A 454 10.22 4.85 -21.38
N HIS A 455 10.28 3.57 -21.75
CA HIS A 455 9.15 2.80 -22.24
C HIS A 455 8.84 1.56 -21.39
N SER A 456 9.59 1.36 -20.31
CA SER A 456 9.42 0.23 -19.40
C SER A 456 8.93 0.68 -18.01
N VAL A 457 8.51 -0.29 -17.21
CA VAL A 457 8.02 -0.08 -15.85
C VAL A 457 9.14 -0.07 -14.79
N PHE A 458 10.42 -0.12 -15.17
CA PHE A 458 11.55 -0.36 -14.24
C PHE A 458 11.50 0.51 -12.97
N TYR A 459 11.47 1.84 -13.11
CA TYR A 459 11.42 2.77 -11.96
C TYR A 459 10.05 2.91 -11.28
N GLN A 460 9.05 2.15 -11.74
CA GLN A 460 7.74 2.03 -11.09
C GLN A 460 7.63 0.74 -10.26
N THR A 461 8.48 -0.26 -10.54
CA THR A 461 8.53 -1.50 -9.77
C THR A 461 8.97 -1.25 -8.32
N ASP A 462 8.82 -2.28 -7.48
CA ASP A 462 9.47 -2.34 -6.17
C ASP A 462 11.00 -2.38 -6.38
N LEU A 463 11.65 -1.23 -6.21
CA LEU A 463 13.08 -1.09 -6.38
C LEU A 463 13.87 -1.65 -5.19
N ASP A 464 13.24 -1.88 -4.03
CA ASP A 464 13.87 -2.62 -2.92
C ASP A 464 14.01 -4.10 -3.30
N ASP A 465 12.94 -4.70 -3.86
CA ASP A 465 12.98 -6.07 -4.41
C ASP A 465 13.99 -6.18 -5.57
N ALA A 466 13.95 -5.21 -6.50
CA ALA A 466 14.92 -5.17 -7.59
C ALA A 466 16.37 -5.04 -7.07
N ALA A 467 16.63 -4.17 -6.08
CA ALA A 467 17.99 -3.99 -5.55
C ALA A 467 18.53 -5.27 -4.90
N ARG A 468 17.67 -6.02 -4.20
CA ARG A 468 18.02 -7.34 -3.64
C ARG A 468 18.34 -8.35 -4.73
N GLU A 469 17.57 -8.38 -5.82
CA GLU A 469 17.84 -9.23 -6.98
C GLU A 469 19.18 -8.87 -7.65
N PHE A 470 19.47 -7.59 -7.86
CA PHE A 470 20.76 -7.13 -8.39
C PHE A 470 21.94 -7.52 -7.51
N ALA A 471 21.82 -7.31 -6.20
CA ALA A 471 22.86 -7.70 -5.24
C ALA A 471 23.06 -9.23 -5.19
N ARG A 472 21.97 -10.00 -5.13
CA ARG A 472 22.01 -11.47 -5.05
C ARG A 472 22.58 -12.11 -6.30
N CYS A 473 22.21 -11.60 -7.48
CA CYS A 473 22.65 -12.15 -8.76
C CYS A 473 23.97 -11.55 -9.27
N GLY A 474 24.58 -10.59 -8.54
CA GLY A 474 25.80 -9.91 -8.97
C GLY A 474 25.62 -9.15 -10.28
N MET A 475 24.44 -8.57 -10.52
CA MET A 475 24.15 -7.83 -11.74
C MET A 475 24.82 -6.47 -11.74
N GLU A 476 25.30 -6.03 -12.91
CA GLU A 476 25.85 -4.68 -13.07
C GLU A 476 24.77 -3.62 -12.92
N LEU A 477 25.12 -2.50 -12.29
CA LEU A 477 24.23 -1.36 -12.19
C LEU A 477 23.92 -0.79 -13.59
N PRO A 478 22.68 -0.34 -13.86
CA PRO A 478 22.35 0.35 -15.10
C PRO A 478 23.22 1.58 -15.32
N ALA A 479 23.33 2.05 -16.57
CA ALA A 479 24.00 3.32 -16.87
C ALA A 479 23.33 4.49 -16.11
N PRO A 480 24.09 5.47 -15.58
CA PRO A 480 23.52 6.65 -14.94
C PRO A 480 22.54 7.39 -15.85
N LEU A 481 21.45 7.88 -15.27
CA LEU A 481 20.46 8.64 -16.04
C LEU A 481 20.97 10.05 -16.43
N PRO A 482 20.57 10.55 -17.61
CA PRO A 482 20.86 11.91 -18.04
C PRO A 482 20.13 12.95 -17.17
N VAL A 483 20.56 14.22 -17.23
CA VAL A 483 20.00 15.30 -16.41
C VAL A 483 18.57 15.64 -16.84
N GLU A 484 18.26 15.44 -18.12
CA GLU A 484 16.98 15.69 -18.76
C GLU A 484 15.91 14.66 -18.38
N ALA A 485 16.31 13.51 -17.80
CA ALA A 485 15.37 12.51 -17.32
C ALA A 485 14.46 13.11 -16.24
N PRO A 486 13.18 12.67 -16.13
CA PRO A 486 12.24 13.22 -15.16
C PRO A 486 12.81 13.17 -13.72
N LEU A 487 12.60 14.25 -12.96
CA LEU A 487 13.20 14.42 -11.63
C LEU A 487 12.92 13.23 -10.71
N MET A 488 11.66 12.78 -10.64
CA MET A 488 11.28 11.61 -9.83
C MET A 488 12.01 10.34 -10.27
N THR A 489 12.20 10.11 -11.56
CA THR A 489 12.96 8.97 -12.08
C THR A 489 14.42 9.03 -11.65
N ARG A 490 15.04 10.21 -11.68
CA ARG A 490 16.41 10.42 -11.18
C ARG A 490 16.55 10.19 -9.68
N ILE A 491 15.55 10.58 -8.89
CA ILE A 491 15.47 10.30 -7.44
C ILE A 491 15.44 8.79 -7.19
N HIS A 492 14.55 8.08 -7.90
CA HIS A 492 14.42 6.62 -7.80
C HIS A 492 15.71 5.89 -8.22
N ASP A 493 16.34 6.29 -9.33
CA ASP A 493 17.63 5.73 -9.79
C ASP A 493 18.74 5.91 -8.75
N ALA A 494 18.90 7.13 -8.23
CA ALA A 494 19.91 7.41 -7.21
C ALA A 494 19.69 6.55 -5.97
N MET A 495 18.45 6.43 -5.46
CA MET A 495 18.22 5.58 -4.29
C MET A 495 18.38 4.09 -4.59
N PHE A 496 17.96 3.62 -5.77
CA PHE A 496 18.17 2.24 -6.21
C PHE A 496 19.66 1.88 -6.24
N ARG A 497 20.51 2.73 -6.84
CA ARG A 497 21.97 2.55 -6.84
C ARG A 497 22.54 2.50 -5.43
N SER A 498 22.13 3.45 -4.59
CA SER A 498 22.53 3.48 -3.18
C SER A 498 22.22 2.16 -2.48
N GLU A 499 21.04 1.60 -2.75
CA GLU A 499 20.59 0.37 -2.11
C GLU A 499 21.34 -0.87 -2.59
N VAL A 500 21.58 -1.01 -3.90
CA VAL A 500 22.40 -2.09 -4.45
C VAL A 500 23.82 -2.04 -3.88
N LEU A 501 24.42 -0.84 -3.81
CA LEU A 501 25.76 -0.66 -3.22
C LEU A 501 25.76 -1.06 -1.74
N ARG A 502 24.77 -0.60 -0.97
CA ARG A 502 24.62 -0.95 0.45
C ARG A 502 24.48 -2.46 0.66
N LEU A 503 23.66 -3.13 -0.14
CA LEU A 503 23.44 -4.59 -0.06
C LEU A 503 24.67 -5.41 -0.48
N THR A 504 25.55 -4.84 -1.30
CA THR A 504 26.82 -5.46 -1.73
C THR A 504 28.01 -5.06 -0.85
N GLY A 505 27.79 -4.36 0.26
CA GLY A 505 28.84 -3.92 1.19
C GLY A 505 29.72 -2.78 0.67
N ARG A 506 29.27 -2.06 -0.36
CA ARG A 506 29.95 -0.89 -0.96
C ARG A 506 29.33 0.42 -0.44
N ASP A 507 30.08 1.52 -0.54
CA ASP A 507 29.57 2.84 -0.13
C ASP A 507 28.54 3.39 -1.14
N GLY A 508 27.27 3.41 -0.74
CA GLY A 508 26.17 4.04 -1.48
C GLY A 508 25.79 5.44 -0.98
N SER A 509 26.58 6.04 -0.07
CA SER A 509 26.20 7.29 0.61
C SER A 509 26.10 8.50 -0.33
N ALA A 510 26.91 8.54 -1.39
CA ALA A 510 26.88 9.60 -2.40
C ALA A 510 25.55 9.60 -3.17
N ASP A 511 25.10 8.44 -3.64
CA ASP A 511 23.83 8.29 -4.34
C ASP A 511 22.63 8.56 -3.41
N CYS A 512 22.72 8.15 -2.14
CA CYS A 512 21.71 8.51 -1.14
C CYS A 512 21.60 10.04 -0.99
N ARG A 513 22.73 10.74 -0.78
CA ARG A 513 22.75 12.21 -0.70
C ARG A 513 22.20 12.85 -1.97
N ARG A 514 22.50 12.27 -3.15
CA ARG A 514 21.95 12.73 -4.44
C ARG A 514 20.43 12.59 -4.48
N ALA A 515 19.86 11.45 -4.09
CA ALA A 515 18.40 11.26 -4.09
C ALA A 515 17.67 12.31 -3.22
N PHE A 516 18.15 12.53 -2.00
CA PHE A 516 17.60 13.57 -1.11
C PHE A 516 17.86 15.00 -1.65
N GLY A 517 19.02 15.24 -2.26
CA GLY A 517 19.35 16.51 -2.89
C GLY A 517 18.41 16.88 -4.03
N LEU A 518 18.12 15.92 -4.92
CA LEU A 518 17.19 16.08 -6.04
C LEU A 518 15.76 16.38 -5.57
N LEU A 519 15.29 15.69 -4.52
CA LEU A 519 13.99 15.98 -3.92
C LEU A 519 13.93 17.42 -3.39
N ARG A 520 14.98 17.86 -2.69
CA ARG A 520 15.10 19.23 -2.18
C ARG A 520 15.11 20.25 -3.33
N GLU A 521 15.89 20.01 -4.38
CA GLU A 521 15.92 20.87 -5.57
C GLU A 521 14.51 21.07 -6.13
N GLY A 522 13.76 20.00 -6.38
CA GLY A 522 12.40 20.10 -6.92
C GLY A 522 11.39 20.81 -6.01
N LEU A 523 11.50 20.64 -4.68
CA LEU A 523 10.62 21.31 -3.72
C LEU A 523 10.94 22.81 -3.56
N THR A 524 12.19 23.22 -3.79
CA THR A 524 12.64 24.60 -3.58
C THR A 524 12.57 25.46 -4.85
N GLU A 525 12.58 24.85 -6.04
CA GLU A 525 12.66 25.53 -7.35
C GLU A 525 11.59 26.62 -7.54
N THR A 526 10.32 26.33 -7.23
CA THR A 526 9.21 27.27 -7.44
C THR A 526 9.25 28.49 -6.53
N VAL A 527 9.72 28.34 -5.29
CA VAL A 527 9.85 29.46 -4.35
C VAL A 527 11.12 30.26 -4.62
N LEU A 528 12.20 29.61 -5.06
CA LEU A 528 13.44 30.27 -5.48
C LEU A 528 13.23 31.15 -6.72
N ALA A 529 12.27 30.81 -7.58
CA ALA A 529 11.90 31.62 -8.74
C ALA A 529 11.18 32.92 -8.34
N ASP A 530 10.53 32.96 -7.18
CA ASP A 530 9.71 34.08 -6.70
C ASP A 530 10.51 34.98 -5.72
N ARG A 531 11.29 35.90 -6.28
CA ARG A 531 12.13 36.83 -5.50
C ARG A 531 11.28 37.84 -4.73
N GLN A 532 11.72 38.18 -3.52
CA GLN A 532 11.01 39.05 -2.59
C GLN A 532 11.65 40.44 -2.50
N GLU A 533 10.85 41.42 -2.11
CA GLU A 533 11.29 42.79 -1.86
C GLU A 533 10.83 43.19 -0.45
N PRO A 534 11.67 43.00 0.59
CA PRO A 534 11.28 43.34 1.95
C PRO A 534 11.16 44.85 2.12
N ARG A 535 10.03 45.32 2.69
CA ARG A 535 9.79 46.74 2.98
C ARG A 535 9.36 46.94 4.43
N LEU A 536 9.93 47.91 5.12
CA LEU A 536 9.62 48.16 6.53
C LEU A 536 8.14 48.57 6.71
N SER A 537 7.40 47.79 7.51
CA SER A 537 5.96 48.02 7.76
C SER A 537 5.65 48.64 9.12
N VAL A 538 6.64 48.77 10.01
CA VAL A 538 6.44 49.13 11.42
C VAL A 538 7.09 50.46 11.78
N TYR A 539 6.55 51.13 12.80
CA TYR A 539 7.18 52.29 13.42
C TYR A 539 8.35 51.88 14.32
N ALA A 540 9.22 52.84 14.63
CA ALA A 540 10.44 52.59 15.41
C ALA A 540 10.19 52.11 16.86
N ASP A 541 9.00 52.35 17.40
CA ASP A 541 8.57 51.94 18.74
C ASP A 541 7.69 50.69 18.76
N GLN A 542 7.30 50.18 17.58
CA GLN A 542 6.44 49.00 17.47
C GLN A 542 7.21 47.69 17.55
N ILE A 543 6.56 46.68 18.12
CA ILE A 543 7.04 45.29 18.14
C ILE A 543 6.02 44.39 17.47
N VAL A 544 6.46 43.58 16.52
CA VAL A 544 5.66 42.51 15.92
C VAL A 544 5.78 41.29 16.82
N TRP A 545 4.65 40.73 17.22
CA TRP A 545 4.57 39.51 18.02
C TRP A 545 3.74 38.46 17.30
N ALA A 546 4.38 37.35 16.92
CA ALA A 546 3.74 36.17 16.37
C ALA A 546 3.69 35.04 17.41
N ARG A 547 2.59 34.29 17.43
CA ARG A 547 2.36 33.18 18.35
C ARG A 547 1.56 32.07 17.69
N SER A 548 1.93 30.81 17.94
CA SER A 548 1.28 29.64 17.35
C SER A 548 1.01 28.52 18.37
N PRO A 549 -0.15 27.84 18.27
CA PRO A 549 -0.39 26.57 18.95
C PRO A 549 0.47 25.46 18.35
N VAL A 550 0.63 24.35 19.07
CA VAL A 550 1.22 23.12 18.53
C VAL A 550 0.15 22.19 17.95
N ARG A 551 0.55 21.06 17.36
CA ARG A 551 -0.38 20.14 16.70
C ARG A 551 -0.26 18.70 17.18
N ILE A 552 -1.40 18.01 17.20
CA ILE A 552 -1.50 16.56 17.35
C ILE A 552 -2.12 15.99 16.07
N ASP A 553 -1.40 15.09 15.40
CA ASP A 553 -1.97 14.31 14.30
C ASP A 553 -2.74 13.13 14.88
N ILE A 554 -3.97 12.89 14.43
CA ILE A 554 -4.81 11.78 14.91
C ILE A 554 -5.04 10.69 13.87
N ALA A 555 -4.87 11.00 12.58
CA ALA A 555 -4.88 10.02 11.49
C ALA A 555 -4.07 10.52 10.28
N GLY A 556 -3.47 9.59 9.52
CA GLY A 556 -2.87 9.86 8.21
C GLY A 556 -1.45 10.43 8.19
N GLY A 557 -0.82 10.65 9.35
CA GLY A 557 0.56 11.16 9.39
C GLY A 557 1.52 10.27 8.59
N TRP A 558 2.53 10.88 7.95
CA TRP A 558 3.43 10.32 6.92
C TRP A 558 2.88 10.34 5.49
N THR A 559 1.57 10.41 5.29
CA THR A 559 1.02 10.54 3.92
C THR A 559 1.26 11.93 3.32
N ASP A 560 1.62 12.91 4.16
CA ASP A 560 2.02 14.27 3.80
C ASP A 560 3.49 14.38 3.38
N THR A 561 4.29 13.33 3.62
CA THR A 561 5.74 13.37 3.45
C THR A 561 6.15 13.04 2.01
N PRO A 562 6.95 13.91 1.35
CA PRO A 562 7.52 13.60 0.04
C PRO A 562 8.48 12.38 0.09
N PRO A 563 8.51 11.53 -0.95
CA PRO A 563 7.83 11.69 -2.24
C PRO A 563 6.39 11.13 -2.27
N PHE A 564 5.89 10.50 -1.21
CA PHE A 564 4.58 9.84 -1.25
C PHE A 564 3.46 10.82 -1.61
N CYS A 565 3.40 11.99 -0.95
CA CYS A 565 2.41 13.01 -1.27
C CYS A 565 2.56 13.58 -2.69
N LEU A 566 3.77 13.61 -3.25
CA LEU A 566 4.00 14.05 -4.64
C LEU A 566 3.42 13.04 -5.63
N MET A 567 3.49 11.75 -5.32
CA MET A 567 3.02 10.67 -6.19
C MET A 567 1.52 10.38 -6.04
N GLU A 568 0.98 10.47 -4.83
CA GLU A 568 -0.37 10.00 -4.53
C GLU A 568 -1.27 11.07 -3.90
N GLY A 569 -0.73 12.21 -3.48
CA GLY A 569 -1.38 13.20 -2.61
C GLY A 569 -1.43 12.74 -1.14
N GLY A 570 -1.42 13.67 -0.19
CA GLY A 570 -1.47 13.35 1.24
C GLY A 570 -2.82 13.67 1.88
N ASN A 571 -3.18 12.94 2.93
CA ASN A 571 -4.34 13.24 3.79
C ASN A 571 -3.90 13.15 5.26
N VAL A 572 -4.07 14.23 6.04
CA VAL A 572 -3.80 14.20 7.48
C VAL A 572 -4.95 14.85 8.23
N ILE A 573 -5.42 14.20 9.30
CA ILE A 573 -6.33 14.83 10.26
C ILE A 573 -5.53 15.19 11.50
N ASN A 574 -5.56 16.47 11.86
CA ASN A 574 -4.89 16.97 13.04
C ASN A 574 -5.73 18.01 13.78
N LEU A 575 -5.28 18.33 15.00
CA LEU A 575 -5.85 19.39 15.81
C LEU A 575 -4.76 20.32 16.33
N ALA A 576 -5.06 21.62 16.34
CA ALA A 576 -4.21 22.63 16.95
C ALA A 576 -4.51 22.73 18.45
N ILE A 577 -3.47 22.68 19.28
CA ILE A 577 -3.60 22.73 20.74
C ILE A 577 -2.70 23.79 21.37
N GLU A 578 -3.23 24.42 22.40
CA GLU A 578 -2.49 25.26 23.34
C GLU A 578 -2.10 24.41 24.55
N LEU A 579 -0.97 24.77 25.17
CA LEU A 579 -0.51 24.12 26.39
C LEU A 579 -0.67 25.08 27.55
N ASN A 580 -1.32 24.61 28.62
CA ASN A 580 -1.64 25.42 29.79
C ASN A 580 -2.35 26.75 29.43
N GLY A 581 -3.21 26.73 28.41
CA GLY A 581 -3.99 27.88 27.96
C GLY A 581 -3.21 28.94 27.18
N GLN A 582 -2.00 28.64 26.70
CA GLN A 582 -1.21 29.58 25.90
C GLN A 582 -0.61 28.92 24.64
N PRO A 583 -0.45 29.68 23.55
CA PRO A 583 0.39 29.29 22.42
C PRO A 583 1.86 29.17 22.86
N PRO A 584 2.46 27.97 22.80
CA PRO A 584 3.77 27.73 23.38
C PRO A 584 4.95 28.20 22.50
N LEU A 585 4.70 28.57 21.24
CA LEU A 585 5.71 29.01 20.28
C LEU A 585 5.49 30.47 19.94
N GLN A 586 6.53 31.29 20.12
CA GLN A 586 6.44 32.74 19.99
C GLN A 586 7.68 33.32 19.32
N ALA A 587 7.48 34.37 18.52
CA ALA A 587 8.53 35.13 17.87
C ALA A 587 8.22 36.63 17.97
N TYR A 588 9.26 37.42 18.21
CA TYR A 588 9.19 38.87 18.33
C TYR A 588 10.16 39.52 17.37
N ILE A 589 9.73 40.56 16.63
CA ILE A 589 10.61 41.36 15.79
C ILE A 589 10.43 42.82 16.13
N ARG A 590 11.54 43.52 16.34
CA ARG A 590 11.58 44.97 16.56
C ARG A 590 12.69 45.62 15.74
N PRO A 591 12.53 46.88 15.31
CA PRO A 591 13.59 47.60 14.60
C PRO A 591 14.78 47.89 15.52
N CYS A 592 15.98 47.83 14.95
CA CYS A 592 17.23 48.21 15.60
C CYS A 592 17.83 49.45 14.89
N ARG A 593 18.44 50.36 15.66
CA ARG A 593 19.06 51.58 15.10
C ARG A 593 20.31 51.29 14.26
N GLU A 594 21.09 50.29 14.68
CA GLU A 594 22.30 49.91 13.96
C GLU A 594 21.93 48.94 12.82
N PRO A 595 22.53 49.08 11.61
CA PRO A 595 22.19 48.28 10.44
C PRO A 595 22.81 46.87 10.50
N HIS A 596 22.41 46.09 11.51
CA HIS A 596 22.74 44.69 11.69
C HIS A 596 21.49 43.91 12.14
N ILE A 597 21.57 42.58 12.15
CA ILE A 597 20.50 41.69 12.61
C ILE A 597 20.92 41.04 13.93
N VAL A 598 20.12 41.19 14.98
CA VAL A 598 20.33 40.51 16.27
C VAL A 598 19.34 39.36 16.39
N LEU A 599 19.85 38.14 16.58
CA LEU A 599 19.05 36.95 16.82
C LEU A 599 19.14 36.56 18.30
N ARG A 600 18.01 36.33 18.97
CA ARG A 600 17.97 35.91 20.38
C ARG A 600 17.07 34.69 20.58
N SER A 601 17.49 33.74 21.40
CA SER A 601 16.65 32.62 21.87
C SER A 601 16.55 32.69 23.39
N ILE A 602 15.32 32.84 23.88
CA ILE A 602 15.04 32.94 25.32
C ILE A 602 15.26 31.58 26.01
N ASP A 603 14.79 30.51 25.38
CA ASP A 603 14.84 29.14 25.92
C ASP A 603 16.26 28.56 25.97
N LEU A 604 17.12 28.90 25.00
CA LEU A 604 18.51 28.47 24.96
C LEU A 604 19.49 29.50 25.56
N GLY A 605 19.02 30.70 25.90
CA GLY A 605 19.85 31.79 26.41
C GLY A 605 20.93 32.25 25.44
N ALA A 606 20.70 32.10 24.13
CA ALA A 606 21.67 32.39 23.08
C ALA A 606 21.40 33.76 22.43
N VAL A 607 22.48 34.40 21.95
CA VAL A 607 22.43 35.65 21.17
C VAL A 607 23.48 35.59 20.06
N GLU A 608 23.11 35.99 18.85
CA GLU A 608 24.02 36.11 17.70
C GLU A 608 23.77 37.44 16.98
N VAL A 609 24.85 38.11 16.54
CA VAL A 609 24.77 39.31 15.71
C VAL A 609 25.25 38.95 14.31
N VAL A 610 24.44 39.28 13.30
CA VAL A 610 24.67 38.98 11.88
C VAL A 610 24.84 40.29 11.13
N GLU A 611 26.02 40.46 10.52
CA GLU A 611 26.46 41.68 9.83
C GLU A 611 26.75 41.44 8.34
N THR A 612 26.94 40.19 7.91
CA THR A 612 27.25 39.84 6.51
C THR A 612 26.30 38.82 5.91
N TYR A 613 26.24 38.75 4.57
CA TYR A 613 25.44 37.76 3.87
C TYR A 613 25.92 36.33 4.13
N GLU A 614 27.22 36.11 4.33
CA GLU A 614 27.79 34.80 4.63
C GLU A 614 27.32 34.31 6.00
N GLN A 615 27.34 35.18 7.01
CA GLN A 615 26.82 34.86 8.35
C GLN A 615 25.32 34.56 8.33
N LEU A 616 24.56 35.26 7.48
CA LEU A 616 23.13 35.04 7.32
C LEU A 616 22.83 33.74 6.56
N ALA A 617 23.62 33.41 5.53
CA ALA A 617 23.49 32.18 4.74
C ALA A 617 23.96 30.93 5.51
N ASP A 618 24.67 31.11 6.61
CA ASP A 618 25.13 30.05 7.48
C ASP A 618 24.03 29.54 8.44
N PHE A 619 23.05 28.84 7.86
CA PHE A 619 21.90 28.25 8.57
C PHE A 619 21.84 26.72 8.53
N ILE A 620 22.75 26.05 7.79
CA ILE A 620 22.76 24.58 7.63
C ILE A 620 23.50 23.87 8.78
N HIS A 621 24.08 24.62 9.72
CA HIS A 621 24.75 24.05 10.88
C HIS A 621 23.79 23.38 11.86
N VAL A 622 23.91 22.06 11.98
CA VAL A 622 23.13 21.24 12.91
C VAL A 622 23.37 21.69 14.35
N GLY A 623 22.29 22.01 15.05
CA GLY A 623 22.33 22.42 16.46
C GLY A 623 22.50 23.93 16.69
N SER A 624 22.59 24.74 15.64
CA SER A 624 22.52 26.20 15.80
C SER A 624 21.12 26.61 16.30
N PRO A 625 21.03 27.44 17.37
CA PRO A 625 19.77 28.06 17.81
C PRO A 625 19.08 28.90 16.72
N PHE A 626 19.86 29.34 15.73
CA PHE A 626 19.48 30.41 14.80
C PHE A 626 19.34 29.97 13.35
N SER A 627 19.39 28.68 13.05
CA SER A 627 19.13 28.15 11.70
C SER A 627 17.77 28.59 11.13
N ILE A 628 16.71 28.46 11.91
CA ILE A 628 15.33 28.84 11.50
C ILE A 628 15.24 30.34 11.18
N PRO A 629 15.59 31.27 12.10
CA PRO A 629 15.45 32.70 11.83
C PRO A 629 16.33 33.19 10.67
N LYS A 630 17.55 32.68 10.55
CA LYS A 630 18.42 32.99 9.40
C LYS A 630 17.79 32.57 8.08
N ALA A 631 17.32 31.32 7.98
CA ALA A 631 16.67 30.83 6.77
C ALA A 631 15.37 31.60 6.44
N ALA A 632 14.61 32.01 7.46
CA ALA A 632 13.40 32.82 7.26
C ALA A 632 13.72 34.21 6.67
N LEU A 633 14.78 34.87 7.15
CA LEU A 633 15.23 36.16 6.62
C LEU A 633 15.78 36.03 5.19
N VAL A 634 16.51 34.95 4.89
CA VAL A 634 16.94 34.63 3.52
C VAL A 634 15.74 34.50 2.59
N LEU A 635 14.72 33.74 2.98
CA LEU A 635 13.47 33.58 2.21
C LEU A 635 12.67 34.88 2.08
N ALA A 636 12.81 35.81 3.02
CA ALA A 636 12.19 37.14 2.96
C ALA A 636 12.91 38.12 2.03
N GLY A 637 14.06 37.74 1.46
CA GLY A 637 14.81 38.57 0.51
C GLY A 637 16.03 39.28 1.10
N PHE A 638 16.49 38.94 2.30
CA PHE A 638 17.74 39.51 2.86
C PHE A 638 19.02 38.82 2.32
N GLN A 639 18.91 38.10 1.21
CA GLN A 639 20.03 37.45 0.53
C GLN A 639 19.91 37.69 -0.99
N PRO A 640 21.01 37.99 -1.72
CA PRO A 640 20.93 38.45 -3.11
C PRO A 640 20.27 37.48 -4.11
N GLY A 641 20.22 36.18 -3.82
CA GLY A 641 19.55 35.18 -4.64
C GLY A 641 18.03 35.16 -4.47
N PHE A 642 17.53 35.64 -3.32
CA PHE A 642 16.11 35.68 -2.97
C PHE A 642 15.53 37.10 -3.05
N SER A 643 16.37 38.12 -3.19
CA SER A 643 15.98 39.53 -3.29
C SER A 643 15.72 39.95 -4.73
N LEU A 644 14.68 40.77 -4.95
CA LEU A 644 14.44 41.43 -6.23
C LEU A 644 15.54 42.46 -6.52
N GLU A 645 15.96 43.21 -5.50
CA GLU A 645 17.04 44.21 -5.57
C GLU A 645 18.38 43.61 -5.10
N ARG A 646 19.49 44.10 -5.66
CA ARG A 646 20.83 43.65 -5.27
C ARG A 646 21.59 44.78 -4.60
N HIS A 647 22.10 44.51 -3.40
CA HIS A 647 22.98 45.42 -2.66
C HIS A 647 24.37 44.80 -2.52
N ALA A 648 25.41 45.64 -2.33
CA ALA A 648 26.78 45.18 -2.24
C ALA A 648 27.08 44.42 -0.93
N SER A 649 26.46 44.81 0.17
CA SER A 649 26.55 44.15 1.47
C SER A 649 25.19 44.06 2.18
N LEU A 650 25.09 43.20 3.20
CA LEU A 650 23.89 43.11 4.06
C LEU A 650 23.64 44.44 4.77
N ARG A 651 24.71 45.14 5.18
CA ARG A 651 24.62 46.47 5.79
C ARG A 651 23.94 47.48 4.88
N ASP A 652 24.37 47.56 3.61
CA ASP A 652 23.76 48.46 2.62
C ASP A 652 22.28 48.15 2.40
N GLN A 653 21.92 46.85 2.41
CA GLN A 653 20.52 46.43 2.30
C GLN A 653 19.70 46.87 3.51
N LEU A 654 20.23 46.73 4.74
CA LEU A 654 19.53 47.15 5.97
C LEU A 654 19.41 48.68 6.06
N GLU A 655 20.42 49.41 5.60
CA GLU A 655 20.36 50.87 5.48
C GLU A 655 19.29 51.31 4.45
N ALA A 656 19.20 50.63 3.30
CA ALA A 656 18.16 50.87 2.30
C ALA A 656 16.75 50.46 2.79
N PHE A 657 16.66 49.37 3.56
CA PHE A 657 15.43 48.92 4.24
C PHE A 657 14.97 49.93 5.31
N GLY A 658 15.90 50.70 5.87
CA GLY A 658 15.65 51.83 6.78
C GLY A 658 15.99 51.55 8.25
N CYS A 659 16.35 50.32 8.61
CA CYS A 659 16.78 49.96 9.96
C CYS A 659 17.46 48.57 10.00
N GLY A 660 18.19 48.28 11.08
CA GLY A 660 18.47 46.89 11.47
C GLY A 660 17.26 46.25 12.15
N MET A 661 17.42 45.03 12.66
CA MET A 661 16.32 44.34 13.35
C MET A 661 16.82 43.41 14.45
N GLU A 662 15.98 43.22 15.47
CA GLU A 662 16.18 42.20 16.50
C GLU A 662 15.03 41.20 16.45
N LEU A 663 15.35 39.93 16.20
CA LEU A 663 14.42 38.80 16.12
C LEU A 663 14.65 37.87 17.33
N THR A 664 13.66 37.79 18.20
CA THR A 664 13.70 36.99 19.44
C THR A 664 12.73 35.82 19.35
N LEU A 665 13.18 34.63 19.75
CA LEU A 665 12.42 33.38 19.72
C LEU A 665 12.18 32.83 21.12
N LEU A 666 11.03 32.20 21.32
CA LEU A 666 10.70 31.44 22.52
C LEU A 666 9.97 30.15 22.14
N SER A 667 10.52 29.02 22.57
CA SER A 667 9.83 27.73 22.57
C SER A 667 9.63 27.24 24.00
N ALA A 668 8.38 27.19 24.47
CA ALA A 668 8.03 26.64 25.78
C ALA A 668 8.07 25.10 25.84
N ILE A 669 8.44 24.44 24.73
CA ILE A 669 8.46 22.99 24.57
C ILE A 669 9.84 22.57 24.04
N PRO A 670 10.47 21.52 24.61
CA PRO A 670 11.76 21.04 24.12
C PRO A 670 11.66 20.52 22.69
N ALA A 671 12.77 20.65 21.94
CA ALA A 671 12.94 19.99 20.65
C ALA A 671 12.78 18.46 20.80
N GLY A 672 12.23 17.80 19.77
CA GLY A 672 11.95 16.36 19.82
C GLY A 672 10.73 15.99 20.68
N SER A 673 9.81 16.94 20.92
CA SER A 673 8.53 16.72 21.61
C SER A 673 7.53 15.89 20.82
N GLY A 674 7.66 15.83 19.49
CA GLY A 674 6.69 15.20 18.61
C GLY A 674 5.43 16.04 18.34
N LEU A 675 5.39 17.30 18.75
CA LEU A 675 4.24 18.20 18.56
C LEU A 675 4.39 19.19 17.37
N GLY A 676 5.33 18.93 16.46
CA GLY A 676 5.60 19.78 15.29
C GLY A 676 6.34 21.09 15.64
N THR A 677 7.03 21.12 16.78
CA THR A 677 7.64 22.32 17.36
C THR A 677 8.52 23.10 16.38
N SER A 678 9.42 22.43 15.66
CA SER A 678 10.37 23.12 14.77
C SER A 678 9.69 23.76 13.56
N SER A 679 8.81 23.02 12.87
CA SER A 679 8.08 23.50 11.69
C SER A 679 7.14 24.64 12.04
N ILE A 680 6.42 24.52 13.16
CA ILE A 680 5.48 25.55 13.59
C ILE A 680 6.24 26.78 14.10
N LEU A 681 7.40 26.62 14.75
CA LEU A 681 8.24 27.75 15.11
C LEU A 681 8.73 28.48 13.85
N ALA A 682 9.16 27.75 12.82
CA ALA A 682 9.52 28.34 11.53
C ALA A 682 8.35 29.11 10.89
N ALA A 683 7.14 28.54 10.89
CA ALA A 683 5.94 29.24 10.42
C ALA A 683 5.63 30.50 11.26
N THR A 684 5.87 30.45 12.57
CA THR A 684 5.66 31.58 13.48
C THR A 684 6.64 32.72 13.18
N VAL A 685 7.92 32.38 12.94
CA VAL A 685 8.94 33.34 12.53
C VAL A 685 8.62 33.95 11.17
N LEU A 686 8.27 33.13 10.18
CA LEU A 686 7.86 33.61 8.86
C LEU A 686 6.63 34.52 8.93
N GLY A 687 5.67 34.22 9.81
CA GLY A 687 4.54 35.11 10.08
C GLY A 687 4.94 36.47 10.63
N ALA A 688 5.86 36.50 11.61
CA ALA A 688 6.39 37.75 12.15
C ALA A 688 7.17 38.54 11.08
N VAL A 689 8.05 37.86 10.32
CA VAL A 689 8.85 38.47 9.25
C VAL A 689 7.96 39.01 8.14
N SER A 690 6.91 38.29 7.75
CA SER A 690 5.98 38.74 6.72
C SER A 690 5.29 40.05 7.08
N ASP A 691 4.82 40.17 8.32
CA ASP A 691 4.19 41.40 8.82
C ASP A 691 5.21 42.54 8.95
N PHE A 692 6.39 42.27 9.50
CA PHE A 692 7.46 43.26 9.67
C PHE A 692 7.98 43.83 8.34
N CYS A 693 8.10 42.96 7.32
CA CYS A 693 8.64 43.28 5.99
C CYS A 693 7.58 43.54 4.91
N SER A 694 6.30 43.69 5.29
CA SER A 694 5.19 43.99 4.36
C SER A 694 5.08 43.02 3.16
N LEU A 695 5.40 41.73 3.38
CA LEU A 695 5.48 40.73 2.30
C LEU A 695 4.10 40.18 1.88
N ALA A 696 3.05 40.48 2.65
CA ALA A 696 1.66 40.09 2.39
C ALA A 696 1.45 38.57 2.22
N TRP A 697 2.22 37.74 2.93
CA TRP A 697 2.03 36.29 2.90
C TRP A 697 0.82 35.90 3.73
N ASP A 698 -0.11 35.17 3.11
CA ASP A 698 -1.20 34.55 3.85
C ASP A 698 -0.74 33.28 4.58
N LYS A 699 -1.66 32.65 5.30
CA LYS A 699 -1.37 31.41 6.06
C LYS A 699 -0.89 30.25 5.17
N ASN A 700 -1.40 30.15 3.95
CA ASN A 700 -0.99 29.09 3.03
C ASN A 700 0.42 29.34 2.50
N GLU A 701 0.73 30.58 2.12
CA GLU A 701 2.05 30.97 1.68
C GLU A 701 3.10 30.82 2.78
N ILE A 702 2.77 31.17 4.02
CA ILE A 702 3.60 30.89 5.20
C ILE A 702 3.86 29.38 5.32
N GLY A 703 2.83 28.54 5.17
CA GLY A 703 2.97 27.08 5.19
C GLY A 703 3.86 26.54 4.07
N ARG A 704 3.70 27.05 2.84
CA ARG A 704 4.53 26.72 1.67
C ARG A 704 5.99 27.10 1.89
N ARG A 705 6.25 28.33 2.35
CA ARG A 705 7.61 28.81 2.67
C ARG A 705 8.23 28.07 3.82
N THR A 706 7.43 27.64 4.80
CA THR A 706 7.91 26.78 5.89
C THR A 706 8.42 25.45 5.36
N LEU A 707 7.70 24.81 4.43
CA LEU A 707 8.16 23.57 3.80
C LEU A 707 9.51 23.78 3.10
N VAL A 708 9.65 24.86 2.33
CA VAL A 708 10.91 25.22 1.65
C VAL A 708 12.03 25.48 2.65
N LEU A 709 11.75 26.22 3.73
CA LEU A 709 12.69 26.49 4.82
C LEU A 709 13.25 25.17 5.38
N GLU A 710 12.39 24.20 5.68
CA GLU A 710 12.84 22.90 6.22
C GLU A 710 13.70 22.09 5.25
N GLN A 711 13.40 22.17 3.95
CA GLN A 711 14.22 21.53 2.93
C GLN A 711 15.61 22.18 2.86
N LEU A 712 15.69 23.52 2.97
CA LEU A 712 16.96 24.25 3.07
C LEU A 712 17.75 23.87 4.33
N LEU A 713 17.07 23.62 5.45
CA LEU A 713 17.69 23.15 6.70
C LEU A 713 18.12 21.68 6.68
N THR A 714 17.80 20.91 5.63
CA THR A 714 18.10 19.47 5.51
C THR A 714 17.47 18.58 6.58
N THR A 715 16.55 19.14 7.39
CA THR A 715 15.80 18.37 8.38
C THR A 715 14.83 17.43 7.67
N GLY A 716 14.27 17.89 6.55
CA GLY A 716 13.24 17.17 5.80
C GLY A 716 11.95 17.02 6.63
N GLY A 717 10.86 16.66 5.97
CA GLY A 717 9.55 16.55 6.62
C GLY A 717 8.42 16.61 5.60
N GLY A 718 7.22 16.29 6.06
CA GLY A 718 6.00 16.57 5.33
C GLY A 718 5.41 17.92 5.73
N TRP A 719 4.23 18.24 5.21
CA TRP A 719 3.59 19.53 5.43
C TRP A 719 2.64 19.59 6.64
N GLN A 720 2.38 18.45 7.31
CA GLN A 720 1.34 18.38 8.35
C GLN A 720 1.61 19.29 9.56
N ASP A 721 2.87 19.53 9.89
CA ASP A 721 3.27 20.21 11.12
C ASP A 721 2.90 21.69 11.05
N GLN A 722 3.38 22.37 10.00
CA GLN A 722 3.13 23.78 9.79
C GLN A 722 1.64 24.07 9.58
N TYR A 723 0.96 23.34 8.70
CA TYR A 723 -0.48 23.55 8.47
C TYR A 723 -1.31 23.13 9.70
N GLY A 724 -0.80 22.19 10.50
CA GLY A 724 -1.37 21.77 11.76
C GLY A 724 -1.39 22.86 12.83
N GLY A 725 -0.33 23.66 12.95
CA GLY A 725 -0.26 24.78 13.91
C GLY A 725 -0.76 26.12 13.37
N VAL A 726 -0.58 26.40 12.07
CA VAL A 726 -0.96 27.68 11.44
C VAL A 726 -2.49 27.86 11.39
N HIS A 727 -3.23 26.78 11.15
CA HIS A 727 -4.69 26.80 11.19
C HIS A 727 -5.22 26.22 12.50
N GLY A 728 -6.21 26.89 13.11
CA GLY A 728 -6.86 26.43 14.32
C GLY A 728 -7.85 25.28 14.09
N GLY A 729 -8.30 24.68 15.19
CA GLY A 729 -9.35 23.67 15.25
C GLY A 729 -8.89 22.27 14.85
N VAL A 730 -9.89 21.39 14.78
CA VAL A 730 -9.77 20.04 14.21
C VAL A 730 -10.00 20.15 12.70
N LYS A 731 -9.12 19.54 11.90
CA LYS A 731 -9.14 19.72 10.45
C LYS A 731 -8.58 18.52 9.71
N LEU A 732 -9.16 18.28 8.54
CA LEU A 732 -8.62 17.41 7.49
C LEU A 732 -7.86 18.29 6.49
N LEU A 733 -6.59 17.95 6.28
CA LEU A 733 -5.70 18.58 5.32
C LEU A 733 -5.47 17.61 4.16
N GLN A 734 -5.62 18.08 2.91
CA GLN A 734 -5.49 17.22 1.73
C GLN A 734 -4.72 17.89 0.60
N THR A 735 -3.77 17.18 -0.02
CA THR A 735 -3.08 17.62 -1.23
C THR A 735 -3.37 16.73 -2.42
N GLY A 736 -3.24 17.31 -3.62
CA GLY A 736 -3.14 16.56 -4.87
C GLY A 736 -1.74 15.99 -5.10
N ARG A 737 -1.60 15.30 -6.23
CA ARG A 737 -0.29 14.86 -6.75
C ARG A 737 0.49 16.06 -7.30
N GLY A 738 1.82 15.94 -7.35
CA GLY A 738 2.73 16.93 -7.93
C GLY A 738 3.46 17.76 -6.89
N PHE A 739 4.30 18.69 -7.35
CA PHE A 739 5.15 19.54 -6.50
C PHE A 739 4.40 20.70 -5.84
N ASP A 740 3.20 21.03 -6.32
CA ASP A 740 2.32 21.98 -5.66
C ASP A 740 1.62 21.33 -4.46
N GLN A 741 2.31 21.31 -3.32
CA GLN A 741 1.84 20.74 -2.06
C GLN A 741 1.21 21.82 -1.17
N SER A 742 0.15 22.45 -1.67
CA SER A 742 -0.70 23.39 -0.92
C SER A 742 -1.98 22.67 -0.44
N PRO A 743 -2.10 22.31 0.86
CA PRO A 743 -3.22 21.51 1.34
C PRO A 743 -4.55 22.28 1.38
N LEU A 744 -5.59 21.65 0.86
CA LEU A 744 -6.97 22.07 1.12
C LEU A 744 -7.32 21.79 2.58
N VAL A 745 -7.78 22.82 3.30
CA VAL A 745 -8.21 22.72 4.71
C VAL A 745 -9.71 22.51 4.80
N ARG A 746 -10.14 21.43 5.47
CA ARG A 746 -11.54 21.14 5.79
C ARG A 746 -11.71 21.05 7.31
N TRP A 747 -12.37 22.04 7.90
CA TRP A 747 -12.63 22.07 9.33
C TRP A 747 -13.68 21.03 9.74
N LEU A 748 -13.49 20.47 10.93
CA LEU A 748 -14.30 19.40 11.50
C LEU A 748 -14.96 19.87 12.82
N PRO A 749 -16.07 19.23 13.23
CA PRO A 749 -16.71 19.49 14.51
C PRO A 749 -15.73 19.29 15.68
N ASP A 750 -15.77 20.19 16.65
CA ASP A 750 -14.91 20.14 17.84
C ASP A 750 -15.58 19.44 19.03
N ASP A 751 -16.85 19.04 18.91
CA ASP A 751 -17.68 18.43 19.97
C ASP A 751 -16.97 17.29 20.71
N VAL A 752 -16.29 16.41 19.96
CA VAL A 752 -15.57 15.25 20.50
C VAL A 752 -14.50 15.66 21.52
N TYR A 753 -13.97 16.88 21.42
CA TYR A 753 -12.91 17.43 22.26
C TYR A 753 -13.40 18.45 23.30
N THR A 754 -14.56 19.08 23.07
CA THR A 754 -15.03 20.22 23.85
C THR A 754 -16.23 19.90 24.74
N GLN A 755 -17.00 18.84 24.44
CA GLN A 755 -18.16 18.48 25.25
C GLN A 755 -17.75 18.08 26.67
N PRO A 756 -18.49 18.49 27.73
CA PRO A 756 -18.13 18.24 29.12
C PRO A 756 -17.86 16.75 29.45
N ASP A 757 -18.65 15.85 28.85
CA ASP A 757 -18.56 14.41 29.10
C ASP A 757 -17.27 13.78 28.52
N CYS A 758 -16.66 14.43 27.53
CA CYS A 758 -15.49 13.93 26.80
C CYS A 758 -14.22 14.77 27.05
N ALA A 759 -14.34 16.06 27.35
CA ALA A 759 -13.22 16.99 27.47
C ALA A 759 -12.20 16.53 28.53
N GLY A 760 -12.68 16.00 29.67
CA GLY A 760 -11.83 15.45 30.73
C GLY A 760 -11.14 14.13 30.39
N CYS A 761 -11.53 13.48 29.29
CA CYS A 761 -11.03 12.17 28.86
C CYS A 761 -9.80 12.28 27.94
N HIS A 762 -9.43 13.48 27.51
CA HIS A 762 -8.27 13.72 26.68
C HIS A 762 -7.05 14.04 27.55
N LEU A 763 -6.01 13.21 27.47
CA LEU A 763 -4.85 13.30 28.33
C LEU A 763 -3.59 13.48 27.50
N LEU A 764 -2.78 14.47 27.87
CA LEU A 764 -1.48 14.71 27.27
C LEU A 764 -0.38 14.52 28.32
N TYR A 765 0.55 13.60 28.04
CA TYR A 765 1.62 13.24 28.95
C TYR A 765 2.98 13.39 28.29
N TYR A 766 3.85 14.24 28.84
CA TYR A 766 5.23 14.33 28.40
C TYR A 766 6.02 13.16 28.98
N THR A 767 6.63 12.34 28.12
CA THR A 767 7.39 11.15 28.55
C THR A 767 8.76 11.49 29.15
N GLY A 768 9.29 12.68 28.87
CA GLY A 768 10.68 13.05 29.20
C GLY A 768 11.73 12.41 28.28
N ILE A 769 11.32 11.57 27.32
CA ILE A 769 12.21 10.96 26.33
C ILE A 769 12.28 11.92 25.14
N THR A 770 13.46 12.45 24.82
CA THR A 770 13.68 13.29 23.63
C THR A 770 14.54 12.54 22.62
N ARG A 771 14.09 12.45 21.37
CA ARG A 771 14.88 11.86 20.29
C ARG A 771 14.68 12.69 19.02
N THR A 772 15.73 12.79 18.21
CA THR A 772 15.63 13.36 16.86
C THR A 772 14.96 12.33 15.94
N ALA A 773 13.88 12.72 15.28
CA ALA A 773 13.14 11.87 14.34
C ALA A 773 13.91 11.57 13.03
N LYS A 774 15.13 12.10 12.87
CA LYS A 774 15.88 12.11 11.61
C LYS A 774 16.14 10.70 11.06
N SER A 775 16.45 9.72 11.93
CA SER A 775 16.72 8.34 11.51
C SER A 775 15.46 7.62 11.03
N ILE A 776 14.33 7.79 11.75
CA ILE A 776 13.03 7.21 11.39
C ILE A 776 12.55 7.80 10.05
N LEU A 777 12.60 9.13 9.93
CA LEU A 777 12.26 9.86 8.71
C LEU A 777 13.09 9.38 7.52
N SER A 778 14.42 9.29 7.68
CA SER A 778 15.33 8.92 6.60
C SER A 778 15.07 7.50 6.09
N GLU A 779 14.79 6.55 7.00
CA GLU A 779 14.51 5.16 6.63
C GLU A 779 13.15 5.01 5.92
N ILE A 780 12.11 5.68 6.43
CA ILE A 780 10.79 5.68 5.79
C ILE A 780 10.88 6.31 4.40
N VAL A 781 11.51 7.48 4.26
CA VAL A 781 11.64 8.17 2.96
C VAL A 781 12.50 7.36 1.99
N ARG A 782 13.58 6.71 2.46
CA ARG A 782 14.39 5.77 1.65
C ARG A 782 13.52 4.70 1.01
N ARG A 783 12.66 4.04 1.79
CA ARG A 783 11.74 3.00 1.28
C ARG A 783 10.66 3.57 0.35
N MET A 784 10.23 4.82 0.54
CA MET A 784 9.35 5.51 -0.43
C MET A 784 10.07 5.73 -1.77
N PHE A 785 11.33 6.16 -1.76
CA PHE A 785 12.14 6.28 -2.98
C PHE A 785 12.37 4.93 -3.66
N LEU A 786 12.41 3.84 -2.91
CA LEU A 786 12.53 2.49 -3.45
C LEU A 786 11.19 1.90 -3.89
N ASN A 787 10.08 2.64 -3.82
CA ASN A 787 8.74 2.13 -4.08
C ASN A 787 8.43 0.81 -3.33
N ASN A 788 8.92 0.65 -2.09
CA ASN A 788 8.76 -0.60 -1.37
C ASN A 788 7.28 -1.00 -1.27
N ASN A 789 6.94 -2.19 -1.75
CA ASN A 789 5.56 -2.65 -1.93
C ASN A 789 4.73 -2.53 -0.65
N ARG A 790 5.23 -3.12 0.43
CA ARG A 790 4.54 -3.19 1.73
C ARG A 790 4.33 -1.81 2.32
N GLN A 791 5.34 -0.96 2.25
CA GLN A 791 5.26 0.38 2.80
C GLN A 791 4.29 1.27 2.01
N LEU A 792 4.34 1.24 0.67
CA LEU A 792 3.40 2.01 -0.15
C LEU A 792 1.95 1.54 0.07
N ALA A 793 1.73 0.23 0.19
CA ALA A 793 0.41 -0.32 0.51
C ALA A 793 -0.10 0.17 1.89
N LEU A 794 0.78 0.20 2.90
CA LEU A 794 0.45 0.73 4.23
C LEU A 794 0.14 2.24 4.18
N LEU A 795 0.93 3.04 3.46
CA LEU A 795 0.67 4.48 3.32
C LEU A 795 -0.66 4.76 2.60
N ARG A 796 -1.02 3.98 1.58
CA ARG A 796 -2.34 4.03 0.94
C ARG A 796 -3.46 3.68 1.92
N GLU A 797 -3.24 2.69 2.78
CA GLU A 797 -4.19 2.31 3.83
C GLU A 797 -4.34 3.42 4.88
N MET A 798 -3.24 4.03 5.32
CA MET A 798 -3.26 5.18 6.23
C MET A 798 -3.98 6.38 5.62
N LYS A 799 -3.78 6.63 4.32
CA LYS A 799 -4.50 7.67 3.58
C LYS A 799 -5.99 7.38 3.55
N ALA A 800 -6.41 6.15 3.24
CA ALA A 800 -7.82 5.76 3.25
C ALA A 800 -8.44 5.84 4.65
N HIS A 801 -7.69 5.41 5.67
CA HIS A 801 -8.08 5.46 7.08
C HIS A 801 -8.43 6.88 7.57
N THR A 802 -7.85 7.92 6.97
CA THR A 802 -8.25 9.30 7.28
C THR A 802 -9.71 9.59 6.96
N ILE A 803 -10.28 8.92 5.96
CA ILE A 803 -11.70 9.10 5.60
C ILE A 803 -12.60 8.42 6.64
N ASP A 804 -12.21 7.25 7.17
CA ASP A 804 -12.92 6.61 8.29
C ASP A 804 -12.97 7.54 9.51
N MET A 805 -11.82 8.16 9.84
CA MET A 805 -11.69 9.11 10.94
C MET A 805 -12.50 10.39 10.69
N TYR A 806 -12.49 10.89 9.45
CA TYR A 806 -13.30 12.03 9.04
C TYR A 806 -14.80 11.76 9.27
N GLU A 807 -15.31 10.61 8.85
CA GLU A 807 -16.71 10.25 9.05
C GLU A 807 -17.08 10.09 10.54
N ALA A 808 -16.21 9.47 11.34
CA ALA A 808 -16.44 9.31 12.77
C ALA A 808 -16.52 10.66 13.50
N LEU A 809 -15.64 11.61 13.15
CA LEU A 809 -15.66 12.98 13.69
C LEU A 809 -16.94 13.73 13.26
N GLN A 810 -17.35 13.60 12.00
CA GLN A 810 -18.58 14.21 11.49
C GLN A 810 -19.83 13.68 12.22
N ARG A 811 -19.84 12.40 12.58
CA ARG A 811 -20.91 11.76 13.36
C ARG A 811 -20.81 12.00 14.86
N ARG A 812 -19.74 12.68 15.33
CA ARG A 812 -19.45 12.94 16.75
C ARG A 812 -19.35 11.66 17.58
N ASP A 813 -18.86 10.57 16.98
CA ASP A 813 -18.74 9.28 17.64
C ASP A 813 -17.40 9.19 18.39
N TYR A 814 -17.40 9.63 19.65
CA TYR A 814 -16.22 9.63 20.53
C TYR A 814 -15.54 8.25 20.62
N ARG A 815 -16.35 7.19 20.74
CA ARG A 815 -15.86 5.82 20.89
C ARG A 815 -15.14 5.38 19.61
N GLN A 816 -15.75 5.62 18.45
CA GLN A 816 -15.17 5.24 17.18
C GLN A 816 -13.90 6.05 16.88
N VAL A 817 -13.87 7.35 17.18
CA VAL A 817 -12.64 8.17 17.04
C VAL A 817 -11.49 7.59 17.87
N GLY A 818 -11.75 7.20 19.12
CA GLY A 818 -10.73 6.58 19.98
C GLY A 818 -10.21 5.25 19.41
N LEU A 819 -11.10 4.40 18.89
CA LEU A 819 -10.71 3.13 18.25
C LEU A 819 -9.92 3.33 16.95
N LEU A 820 -10.30 4.32 16.13
CA LEU A 820 -9.56 4.66 14.92
C LEU A 820 -8.18 5.25 15.25
N MET A 821 -8.05 6.04 16.34
CA MET A 821 -6.75 6.52 16.79
C MET A 821 -5.84 5.36 17.24
N ARG A 822 -6.40 4.33 17.88
CA ARG A 822 -5.67 3.09 18.19
C ARG A 822 -5.19 2.38 16.92
N GLU A 823 -5.99 2.38 15.86
CA GLU A 823 -5.57 1.83 14.56
C GLU A 823 -4.46 2.67 13.91
N THR A 824 -4.57 4.00 13.93
CA THR A 824 -3.49 4.90 13.51
C THR A 824 -2.18 4.60 14.25
N TRP A 825 -2.24 4.30 15.55
CA TRP A 825 -1.05 3.93 16.33
C TRP A 825 -0.42 2.60 15.86
N ARG A 826 -1.24 1.62 15.50
CA ARG A 826 -0.76 0.34 14.93
C ARG A 826 -0.14 0.56 13.56
N GLN A 827 -0.76 1.37 12.71
CA GLN A 827 -0.23 1.72 11.39
C GLN A 827 1.13 2.43 11.49
N ASN A 828 1.28 3.39 12.40
CA ASN A 828 2.57 4.06 12.63
C ASN A 828 3.67 3.09 13.09
N GLN A 829 3.34 2.15 13.98
CA GLN A 829 4.29 1.11 14.42
C GLN A 829 4.64 0.12 13.30
N ALA A 830 3.72 -0.14 12.38
CA ALA A 830 3.96 -1.00 11.22
C ALA A 830 4.86 -0.32 10.17
N LEU A 831 4.86 1.02 10.09
CA LEU A 831 5.80 1.77 9.24
C LEU A 831 7.24 1.65 9.74
N ASP A 832 7.45 1.87 11.03
CA ASP A 832 8.77 1.77 11.65
C ASP A 832 8.70 1.30 13.10
N SER A 833 9.47 0.26 13.42
CA SER A 833 9.54 -0.32 14.76
C SER A 833 10.11 0.63 15.82
N GLY A 834 10.90 1.64 15.41
CA GLY A 834 11.43 2.68 16.28
C GLY A 834 10.37 3.66 16.79
N THR A 835 9.13 3.57 16.29
CA THR A 835 8.01 4.42 16.68
C THR A 835 7.62 4.23 18.15
N ASN A 836 7.62 3.00 18.69
CA ASN A 836 7.18 2.69 20.06
C ASN A 836 8.32 2.08 20.91
N PRO A 837 9.09 2.91 21.63
CA PRO A 837 10.15 2.42 22.52
C PRO A 837 9.61 1.51 23.64
N PRO A 838 10.43 0.57 24.17
CA PRO A 838 10.02 -0.34 25.24
C PRO A 838 9.42 0.37 26.47
N GLU A 839 9.92 1.55 26.83
CA GLU A 839 9.42 2.35 27.95
C GLU A 839 8.00 2.87 27.72
N VAL A 840 7.71 3.32 26.49
CA VAL A 840 6.37 3.76 26.08
C VAL A 840 5.43 2.56 25.97
N ALA A 841 5.89 1.43 25.44
CA ALA A 841 5.13 0.19 25.37
C ALA A 841 4.73 -0.31 26.77
N ARG A 842 5.66 -0.28 27.73
CA ARG A 842 5.38 -0.62 29.14
C ARG A 842 4.33 0.31 29.74
N LEU A 843 4.48 1.63 29.54
CA LEU A 843 3.55 2.61 30.08
C LEU A 843 2.14 2.43 29.52
N THR A 844 2.03 2.27 28.20
CA THR A 844 0.75 2.07 27.53
C THR A 844 0.09 0.75 27.90
N GLY A 845 0.86 -0.32 28.11
CA GLY A 845 0.35 -1.60 28.59
C GLY A 845 -0.30 -1.55 29.98
N LEU A 846 0.08 -0.60 30.86
CA LEU A 846 -0.53 -0.41 32.18
C LEU A 846 -1.92 0.23 32.13
N VAL A 847 -2.28 0.87 31.01
CA VAL A 847 -3.50 1.69 30.89
C VAL A 847 -4.34 1.35 29.66
N ASP A 848 -4.00 0.29 28.92
CA ASP A 848 -4.68 -0.06 27.67
C ASP A 848 -6.15 -0.38 27.87
N ASP A 849 -6.50 -1.02 28.98
CA ASP A 849 -7.88 -1.33 29.37
C ASP A 849 -8.69 -0.08 29.76
N LEU A 850 -8.03 1.03 30.10
CA LEU A 850 -8.66 2.31 30.47
C LEU A 850 -8.84 3.25 29.27
N CYS A 851 -8.12 2.99 28.17
CA CYS A 851 -8.10 3.85 27.00
C CYS A 851 -8.90 3.27 25.83
N LEU A 852 -9.55 4.13 25.05
CA LEU A 852 -10.07 3.79 23.72
C LEU A 852 -8.94 3.73 22.69
N GLY A 853 -7.94 4.60 22.85
CA GLY A 853 -6.72 4.61 22.07
C GLY A 853 -5.69 5.59 22.62
N TYR A 854 -4.48 5.50 22.12
CA TYR A 854 -3.38 6.40 22.42
C TYR A 854 -2.34 6.36 21.31
N LYS A 855 -1.53 7.42 21.19
CA LYS A 855 -0.40 7.46 20.27
C LYS A 855 0.63 8.51 20.67
N LEU A 856 1.86 8.35 20.17
CA LEU A 856 2.79 9.47 20.08
C LEU A 856 2.35 10.39 18.92
N PRO A 857 2.12 11.70 19.14
CA PRO A 857 1.58 12.60 18.12
C PRO A 857 2.47 12.80 16.88
N GLY A 858 3.79 12.70 17.03
CA GLY A 858 4.74 12.93 15.94
C GLY A 858 5.30 11.64 15.33
N ALA A 859 6.52 11.72 14.80
CA ALA A 859 7.23 10.60 14.15
C ALA A 859 7.47 9.37 15.03
N GLY A 860 7.34 9.50 16.35
CA GLY A 860 7.53 8.42 17.32
C GLY A 860 8.91 8.44 18.00
N GLY A 861 9.21 7.41 18.79
CA GLY A 861 10.50 7.25 19.47
C GLY A 861 10.65 8.04 20.79
N GLY A 862 9.65 8.83 21.18
CA GLY A 862 9.65 9.64 22.40
C GLY A 862 8.68 10.84 22.32
N GLY A 863 8.85 11.80 23.21
CA GLY A 863 8.09 13.05 23.22
C GLY A 863 6.82 12.99 24.06
N TYR A 864 5.72 13.53 23.54
CA TYR A 864 4.42 13.47 24.20
C TYR A 864 3.66 12.19 23.83
N LEU A 865 2.89 11.67 24.77
CA LEU A 865 1.90 10.62 24.60
C LEU A 865 0.51 11.24 24.74
N TYR A 866 -0.30 11.13 23.70
CA TYR A 866 -1.69 11.54 23.71
C TYR A 866 -2.60 10.33 23.90
N MET A 867 -3.57 10.42 24.81
CA MET A 867 -4.46 9.33 25.18
C MET A 867 -5.92 9.82 25.21
N MET A 868 -6.82 8.95 24.73
CA MET A 868 -8.27 9.11 24.88
C MET A 868 -8.78 8.02 25.82
N ALA A 869 -9.15 8.42 27.04
CA ALA A 869 -9.75 7.54 28.04
C ALA A 869 -11.18 7.13 27.63
N LYS A 870 -11.71 6.05 28.20
CA LYS A 870 -13.10 5.62 27.93
C LYS A 870 -14.14 6.63 28.44
N ASP A 871 -13.86 7.20 29.61
CA ASP A 871 -14.73 8.11 30.35
C ASP A 871 -13.88 8.90 31.40
N PRO A 872 -14.47 9.88 32.11
CA PRO A 872 -13.73 10.69 33.08
C PRO A 872 -13.15 9.90 34.27
N GLU A 873 -13.80 8.80 34.68
CA GLU A 873 -13.31 7.94 35.77
C GLU A 873 -12.05 7.18 35.32
N ALA A 874 -12.09 6.61 34.13
CA ALA A 874 -10.94 5.99 33.49
C ALA A 874 -9.79 7.00 33.34
N ALA A 875 -10.09 8.24 32.95
CA ALA A 875 -9.09 9.30 32.84
C ALA A 875 -8.39 9.61 34.18
N ALA A 876 -9.15 9.66 35.28
CA ALA A 876 -8.61 9.84 36.63
C ALA A 876 -7.71 8.65 37.03
N ARG A 877 -8.14 7.42 36.73
CA ARG A 877 -7.34 6.21 36.98
C ARG A 877 -6.06 6.17 36.15
N VAL A 878 -6.10 6.58 34.88
CA VAL A 878 -4.90 6.73 34.03
C VAL A 878 -3.90 7.70 34.68
N LYS A 879 -4.37 8.86 35.14
CA LYS A 879 -3.52 9.83 35.85
C LYS A 879 -2.88 9.23 37.11
N GLN A 880 -3.63 8.48 37.90
CA GLN A 880 -3.11 7.81 39.10
C GLN A 880 -2.05 6.76 38.76
N VAL A 881 -2.35 5.84 37.84
CA VAL A 881 -1.44 4.75 37.44
C VAL A 881 -0.15 5.30 36.85
N ILE A 882 -0.23 6.28 35.94
CA ILE A 882 0.96 6.86 35.29
C ILE A 882 1.80 7.67 36.29
N ASN A 883 1.18 8.44 37.19
CA ASN A 883 1.95 9.19 38.21
C ASN A 883 2.67 8.26 39.19
N ALA A 884 2.08 7.11 39.54
CA ALA A 884 2.74 6.10 40.36
C ALA A 884 3.90 5.39 39.63
N ASN A 885 3.89 5.39 38.30
CA ASN A 885 4.87 4.70 37.45
C ASN A 885 5.67 5.69 36.56
N ARG A 886 5.98 6.88 37.09
CA ARG A 886 6.76 7.90 36.37
C ARG A 886 8.10 7.36 35.90
N MET A 887 8.42 7.60 34.63
CA MET A 887 9.63 7.08 34.00
C MET A 887 10.90 7.87 34.36
N ASN A 888 10.77 9.18 34.55
CA ASN A 888 11.86 10.07 34.91
C ASN A 888 11.30 11.35 35.58
N ALA A 889 12.18 12.17 36.14
CA ALA A 889 11.81 13.39 36.86
C ALA A 889 11.09 14.44 35.99
N ASN A 890 11.33 14.43 34.67
CA ASN A 890 10.75 15.40 33.74
C ASN A 890 9.35 14.98 33.26
N ALA A 891 8.99 13.71 33.42
CA ALA A 891 7.76 13.15 32.90
C ALA A 891 6.54 13.63 33.69
N ARG A 892 5.53 14.17 32.99
CA ARG A 892 4.40 14.85 33.63
C ARG A 892 3.20 14.98 32.68
N PHE A 893 2.01 15.06 33.28
CA PHE A 893 0.82 15.51 32.55
C PHE A 893 0.93 17.01 32.27
N VAL A 894 0.41 17.42 31.11
CA VAL A 894 0.33 18.81 30.67
C VAL A 894 -1.11 19.09 30.28
N ASP A 895 -1.64 20.22 30.73
CA ASP A 895 -2.98 20.62 30.35
C ASP A 895 -2.97 21.08 28.89
N MET A 896 -3.96 20.61 28.14
CA MET A 896 -4.12 20.97 26.73
C MET A 896 -5.53 21.47 26.46
N THR A 897 -5.63 22.46 25.58
CA THR A 897 -6.89 23.04 25.12
C THR A 897 -6.86 23.18 23.61
N LEU A 898 -8.00 22.93 22.94
CA LEU A 898 -8.10 23.11 21.50
C LEU A 898 -7.97 24.59 21.14
N SER A 899 -7.03 24.93 20.26
CA SER A 899 -6.84 26.30 19.78
C SER A 899 -7.72 26.57 18.56
N LYS A 900 -8.57 27.60 18.61
CA LYS A 900 -9.46 27.97 17.48
C LYS A 900 -8.82 28.93 16.47
N ALA A 901 -7.71 29.57 16.82
CA ALA A 901 -7.14 30.66 16.04
C ALA A 901 -5.97 30.25 15.12
N GLY A 902 -5.16 29.27 15.53
CA GLY A 902 -3.90 28.95 14.85
C GLY A 902 -2.85 30.05 15.03
N LEU A 903 -2.00 30.27 14.01
CA LEU A 903 -1.03 31.37 13.98
C LEU A 903 -1.75 32.72 14.11
N GLN A 904 -1.26 33.55 15.02
CA GLN A 904 -1.67 34.94 15.23
C GLN A 904 -0.44 35.85 15.15
N VAL A 905 -0.59 37.00 14.50
CA VAL A 905 0.40 38.08 14.46
C VAL A 905 -0.28 39.35 14.93
N SER A 906 0.36 40.08 15.84
CA SER A 906 -0.13 41.35 16.38
C SER A 906 1.03 42.32 16.54
N ARG A 907 0.74 43.62 16.50
CA ARG A 907 1.70 44.69 16.79
C ARG A 907 1.36 45.31 18.15
N SER A 908 2.38 45.64 18.94
CA SER A 908 2.25 46.39 20.20
C SER A 908 2.96 47.72 20.10
#